data_AF-A0A8H7BJ50-F1
#
_entry.id   AF-A0A8H7BJ50-F1
#
_cell.length_a   1.000
_cell.length_b   1.000
_cell.length_c   1.000
_cell.angle_alpha   90.00
_cell.angle_beta   90.00
_cell.angle_gamma   90.00
#
_symmetry.space_group_name_H-M   'P 1'
#
loop_
_entity.id
_entity.type
_entity.pdbx_description
1 polymer ?
#
loop_
_entity_poly.entity_id
_entity_poly.type
_entity_poly.pdbx_seq_one_letter_code
_entity_poly.pdbx_strand_id
1 'polypeptide(L)'
;MQKALLRSISSTTRALQANQAPVKAYRTIGLRREDKSRWERRVALTPDAVERLIQQTGTRVYVQPSTKRIFSDESYKKAGAIVTEDLSAADVILGIKEVPEASLIPGKTYLFFSHTHKGNQKNMPMLKSILDKDIRLIDYELMKDETGKRLVAFGQFAGNAGMVDALHGMGQRFLGLGYSTPFMYMSMAHAYRSVASAKLAVRSVGNNIEDEGTPKDFGPLVYAFTGDGNVAHGALDIFKELPHEFVPAADLPKLVKDKNPNLKKVYATHLDIADYIKGKDGSPVTSHQDYFDNPSKYQSTFHESIAPYVNCVVTGAYWDQRYPRLLTNDQLRDIQLRQSQGIIHKGKMMTLADIVCDIRGAFESLSHSTNVEDGFYYYDAIKNQEHKDDEGQGMQILGIDILPAELPIESSKFFSDKLFPYVKELIQPSAKTLSDLSPLLANATIADSGKLTQAHRGLEKLLPSTLSTGVNQKKTVLLLGSGMVAAPLVNHLLKRPDVRVVVGSNVSAEATALVAGRDNAESVSLDISDKEQLTRLVSGADVVVSFVPAFLHTGVAEVCVQQRKHMVTASYVSKEMQALDASAKASDVLIMNEVGLDPGIDHMSAMKIIDDAKRRNLKVRSFISWCGGLPAPEASNTPLGYKFSWSPRGVLTASGNDATYWTGGKVQATKANFQMGCELTLKYTIAGRDLLRDHFPVVRTPFQGFVFEGLANRDSLSYVDTYGLGDLKDMDTMFRGTLRYQGYSDLLYAFRKLGFLDQTSPFASTNWDQYFAHVLSSGKQQKLSESDRLQILTSKLGLAKDHPLTERVWDALTMLSSEKSATPSSPSSALDSLSILLARQLKYGQGERDMVAMHHEFGLEHPSGKKETVTSTLIDYGNEHHTAMAKTVGLPAAMTVDLVLDNKIPERGVLRPTMSHVYSPILERLEHEGVRFIEQVHPSHPIRLDATGSDRCNCIANGAAVTDAIKYPFFVSFIKPALCGGVLISVDPPWVLTAAHCLFPGKTPSLVGFGGLQMRRYYASIQYSVTHPQYDPTMAHTSEDALYDIGLVRLKTISSEASRVAIGSSNHDQIRGTTLGMGYLGLNESAAEKLQTTECYIAQYSDSMLYTTSDAVLCHGDSGGPLLNWVGDQYVVMGILNRVINAYDPMPDNATCPLRQHQDEPMYNAFVKAAYHMDWITNTTQLSAQMLTASAQKLMLPVSKSFGHKSVEDPLTILTGIVLCALLCNLL
;
A
#
# COMPACT_ATOMS: atom_id res chain seq x y z
N MET A 1 -71.61 -1.67 -27.97
CA MET A 1 -71.56 -1.46 -26.49
C MET A 1 -70.19 -1.03 -25.94
N GLN A 2 -69.04 -1.43 -26.49
CA GLN A 2 -67.71 -0.99 -25.97
C GLN A 2 -67.30 0.46 -26.32
N LYS A 3 -67.81 1.08 -27.39
CA LYS A 3 -67.50 2.49 -27.71
C LYS A 3 -68.32 3.53 -26.91
N ALA A 4 -69.37 3.11 -26.22
CA ALA A 4 -70.17 3.99 -25.34
C ALA A 4 -69.60 4.08 -23.92
N LEU A 5 -68.96 3.00 -23.43
CA LEU A 5 -68.35 2.96 -22.09
C LEU A 5 -67.09 3.82 -21.98
N LEU A 6 -66.31 3.94 -23.07
CA LEU A 6 -65.08 4.74 -23.08
C LEU A 6 -65.34 6.25 -23.15
N ARG A 7 -66.53 6.69 -23.59
CA ARG A 7 -66.89 8.12 -23.60
C ARG A 7 -67.43 8.62 -22.25
N SER A 8 -68.08 7.78 -21.44
CA SER A 8 -68.54 8.21 -20.10
C SER A 8 -67.43 8.22 -19.04
N ILE A 9 -66.39 7.39 -19.18
CA ILE A 9 -65.24 7.40 -18.25
C ILE A 9 -64.35 8.63 -18.49
N SER A 10 -64.24 9.10 -19.74
CA SER A 10 -63.46 10.29 -20.09
C SER A 10 -64.07 11.61 -19.57
N SER A 11 -65.41 11.76 -19.60
CA SER A 11 -66.07 12.99 -19.14
C SER A 11 -66.17 13.07 -17.61
N THR A 12 -66.30 11.93 -16.92
CA THR A 12 -66.46 11.91 -15.45
C THR A 12 -65.13 12.09 -14.72
N THR A 13 -64.00 11.67 -15.33
CA THR A 13 -62.66 11.89 -14.74
C THR A 13 -62.18 13.33 -14.91
N ARG A 14 -62.62 14.04 -15.97
CA ARG A 14 -62.33 15.47 -16.15
C ARG A 14 -63.17 16.40 -15.27
N ALA A 15 -64.35 15.97 -14.81
CA ALA A 15 -65.22 16.76 -13.95
C ALA A 15 -64.88 16.66 -12.44
N LEU A 16 -64.16 15.62 -12.01
CA LEU A 16 -63.73 15.46 -10.61
C LEU A 16 -62.33 16.03 -10.32
N GLN A 17 -61.55 16.40 -11.34
CA GLN A 17 -60.26 17.09 -11.17
C GLN A 17 -60.35 18.62 -11.24
N ALA A 18 -61.54 19.18 -11.44
CA ALA A 18 -61.71 20.62 -11.68
C ALA A 18 -62.10 21.43 -10.42
N ASN A 19 -62.05 20.86 -9.21
CA ASN A 19 -62.45 21.58 -8.00
C ASN A 19 -61.66 21.20 -6.72
N GLN A 20 -60.35 21.07 -6.84
CA GLN A 20 -59.45 21.23 -5.69
C GLN A 20 -58.42 22.31 -6.04
N ALA A 21 -58.42 23.39 -5.27
CA ALA A 21 -57.34 24.37 -5.29
C ALA A 21 -55.99 23.63 -5.16
N PRO A 22 -54.91 24.08 -5.84
CA PRO A 22 -53.64 23.37 -5.81
C PRO A 22 -53.14 23.32 -4.38
N VAL A 23 -53.21 22.14 -3.75
CA VAL A 23 -52.51 21.87 -2.49
C VAL A 23 -51.03 22.08 -2.82
N LYS A 24 -50.44 23.17 -2.31
CA LYS A 24 -49.03 23.46 -2.56
C LYS A 24 -48.21 22.24 -2.11
N ALA A 25 -47.45 21.65 -3.03
CA ALA A 25 -46.64 20.48 -2.75
C ALA A 25 -45.60 20.80 -1.66
N TYR A 26 -45.43 19.88 -0.70
CA TYR A 26 -44.37 19.96 0.30
C TYR A 26 -43.00 20.04 -0.37
N ARG A 27 -42.06 20.76 0.27
CA ARG A 27 -40.67 20.82 -0.19
C ARG A 27 -39.99 19.46 -0.03
N THR A 28 -39.05 19.17 -0.91
CA THR A 28 -38.36 17.87 -0.99
C THR A 28 -37.12 17.82 -0.10
N ILE A 29 -36.72 16.61 0.31
CA ILE A 29 -35.56 16.39 1.19
C ILE A 29 -34.46 15.63 0.48
N GLY A 30 -33.20 15.99 0.75
CA GLY A 30 -32.00 15.25 0.39
C GLY A 30 -31.26 14.78 1.64
N LEU A 31 -30.91 13.50 1.73
CA LEU A 31 -29.97 12.97 2.70
C LEU A 31 -28.62 12.76 2.01
N ARG A 32 -27.62 13.56 2.38
CA ARG A 32 -26.27 13.41 1.81
C ARG A 32 -25.52 12.23 2.41
N ARG A 33 -24.47 11.77 1.72
CA ARG A 33 -23.47 10.88 2.33
C ARG A 33 -22.44 11.70 3.11
N GLU A 34 -21.90 11.11 4.18
CA GLU A 34 -20.87 11.74 5.00
C GLU A 34 -19.46 11.38 4.51
N ASP A 35 -18.62 12.39 4.31
CA ASP A 35 -17.29 12.34 3.69
C ASP A 35 -16.14 12.74 4.63
N LYS A 36 -16.42 13.36 5.80
CA LYS A 36 -15.38 13.91 6.70
C LYS A 36 -14.49 12.89 7.40
N SER A 37 -15.02 11.74 7.79
CA SER A 37 -14.28 10.69 8.52
C SER A 37 -14.85 9.33 8.19
N ARG A 38 -14.03 8.29 8.01
CA ARG A 38 -14.52 6.92 7.72
C ARG A 38 -15.39 6.34 8.85
N TRP A 39 -15.25 6.85 10.06
CA TRP A 39 -16.04 6.44 11.23
C TRP A 39 -17.38 7.15 11.34
N GLU A 40 -17.60 8.26 10.62
CA GLU A 40 -18.88 9.00 10.65
C GLU A 40 -19.98 8.27 9.86
N ARG A 41 -20.57 7.24 10.46
CA ARG A 41 -21.57 6.36 9.84
C ARG A 41 -23.01 6.75 10.18
N ARG A 42 -23.20 7.81 10.98
CA ARG A 42 -24.50 8.28 11.46
C ARG A 42 -25.30 8.96 10.35
N VAL A 43 -26.59 9.13 10.60
CA VAL A 43 -27.54 9.76 9.66
C VAL A 43 -28.42 10.78 10.36
N ALA A 44 -28.80 11.83 9.63
CA ALA A 44 -29.73 12.84 10.14
C ALA A 44 -31.17 12.30 10.23
N LEU A 45 -31.59 11.44 9.29
CA LEU A 45 -32.87 10.73 9.33
C LEU A 45 -32.67 9.23 9.12
N THR A 46 -33.26 8.42 9.98
CA THR A 46 -33.30 6.96 9.83
C THR A 46 -34.28 6.54 8.74
N PRO A 47 -34.17 5.31 8.18
CA PRO A 47 -35.17 4.77 7.25
C PRO A 47 -36.60 4.85 7.81
N ASP A 48 -36.81 4.50 9.08
CA ASP A 48 -38.13 4.57 9.73
C ASP A 48 -38.68 6.00 9.77
N ALA A 49 -37.82 7.00 10.01
CA ALA A 49 -38.21 8.40 9.99
C ALA A 49 -38.53 8.87 8.56
N VAL A 50 -37.79 8.40 7.55
CA VAL A 50 -38.06 8.69 6.15
C VAL A 50 -39.40 8.09 5.72
N GLU A 51 -39.68 6.83 6.06
CA GLU A 51 -40.96 6.19 5.80
C GLU A 51 -42.11 6.98 6.44
N ARG A 52 -41.97 7.30 7.73
CA ARG A 52 -42.95 8.11 8.47
C ARG A 52 -43.18 9.47 7.80
N LEU A 53 -42.12 10.12 7.31
CA LEU A 53 -42.22 11.42 6.66
C LEU A 53 -42.97 11.34 5.34
N ILE A 54 -42.64 10.35 4.50
CA ILE A 54 -43.27 10.12 3.20
C ILE A 54 -44.74 9.78 3.40
N GLN A 55 -45.07 8.86 4.33
CA GLN A 55 -46.45 8.48 4.62
C GLN A 55 -47.30 9.65 5.14
N GLN A 56 -46.73 10.52 5.98
CA GLN A 56 -47.48 11.63 6.57
C GLN A 56 -47.65 12.85 5.65
N THR A 57 -46.75 13.05 4.67
CA THR A 57 -46.72 14.30 3.90
C THR A 57 -46.73 14.11 2.38
N GLY A 58 -46.40 12.92 1.88
CA GLY A 58 -46.21 12.66 0.46
C GLY A 58 -44.97 13.36 -0.13
N THR A 59 -44.08 13.94 0.68
CA THR A 59 -42.85 14.57 0.18
C THR A 59 -41.91 13.54 -0.45
N ARG A 60 -41.10 13.98 -1.41
CA ARG A 60 -40.05 13.16 -2.01
C ARG A 60 -38.76 13.29 -1.19
N VAL A 61 -38.21 12.14 -0.80
CA VAL A 61 -36.93 12.06 -0.10
C VAL A 61 -35.90 11.42 -1.03
N TYR A 62 -34.84 12.16 -1.31
CA TYR A 62 -33.69 11.72 -2.10
C TYR A 62 -32.56 11.34 -1.14
N VAL A 63 -31.88 10.23 -1.41
CA VAL A 63 -30.81 9.72 -0.54
C VAL A 63 -29.59 9.44 -1.39
N GLN A 64 -28.46 10.07 -1.08
CA GLN A 64 -27.20 9.72 -1.73
C GLN A 64 -26.78 8.29 -1.36
N PRO A 65 -26.37 7.47 -2.35
CA PRO A 65 -25.77 6.17 -2.09
C PRO A 65 -24.59 6.28 -1.13
N SER A 66 -24.47 5.31 -0.22
CA SER A 66 -23.34 5.26 0.71
C SER A 66 -23.02 3.83 1.14
N THR A 67 -21.79 3.41 0.89
CA THR A 67 -21.23 2.12 1.37
C THR A 67 -20.84 2.15 2.85
N LYS A 68 -20.81 3.35 3.47
CA LYS A 68 -20.30 3.58 4.82
C LYS A 68 -21.41 3.73 5.87
N ARG A 69 -22.51 4.37 5.49
CA ARG A 69 -23.68 4.64 6.34
C ARG A 69 -24.15 3.37 7.07
N ILE A 70 -24.53 3.50 8.34
CA ILE A 70 -24.96 2.34 9.14
C ILE A 70 -26.26 1.69 8.63
N PHE A 71 -27.14 2.48 8.02
CA PHE A 71 -28.37 2.01 7.36
C PHE A 71 -28.12 1.86 5.86
N SER A 72 -28.48 0.71 5.30
CA SER A 72 -28.24 0.39 3.89
C SER A 72 -29.13 1.20 2.94
N ASP A 73 -28.66 1.44 1.72
CA ASP A 73 -29.47 2.09 0.68
C ASP A 73 -30.78 1.34 0.40
N GLU A 74 -30.75 0.01 0.47
CA GLU A 74 -31.96 -0.82 0.35
C GLU A 74 -33.00 -0.55 1.44
N SER A 75 -32.58 -0.23 2.67
CA SER A 75 -33.53 0.14 3.73
C SER A 75 -34.23 1.47 3.43
N TYR A 76 -33.54 2.44 2.81
CA TYR A 76 -34.15 3.69 2.35
C TYR A 76 -35.06 3.51 1.15
N LYS A 77 -34.70 2.64 0.18
CA LYS A 77 -35.59 2.29 -0.93
C LYS A 77 -36.90 1.67 -0.42
N LYS A 78 -36.81 0.73 0.54
CA LYS A 78 -37.98 0.11 1.19
C LYS A 78 -38.84 1.13 1.92
N ALA A 79 -38.23 2.13 2.55
CA ALA A 79 -38.93 3.25 3.18
C ALA A 79 -39.61 4.21 2.17
N GLY A 80 -39.44 4.01 0.85
CA GLY A 80 -40.02 4.82 -0.21
C GLY A 80 -39.14 5.97 -0.72
N ALA A 81 -37.88 6.03 -0.28
CA ALA A 81 -36.94 7.05 -0.71
C ALA A 81 -36.35 6.75 -2.11
N ILE A 82 -35.93 7.80 -2.80
CA ILE A 82 -35.25 7.72 -4.09
C ILE A 82 -33.74 7.76 -3.85
N VAL A 83 -33.07 6.64 -4.05
CA VAL A 83 -31.60 6.59 -3.93
C VAL A 83 -30.96 7.12 -5.22
N THR A 84 -30.21 8.21 -5.13
CA THR A 84 -29.60 8.92 -6.27
C THR A 84 -28.38 9.74 -5.85
N GLU A 85 -27.34 9.76 -6.70
CA GLU A 85 -26.15 10.61 -6.48
C GLU A 85 -26.50 12.11 -6.51
N ASP A 86 -27.42 12.51 -7.38
CA ASP A 86 -27.82 13.90 -7.57
C ASP A 86 -28.91 14.32 -6.57
N LEU A 87 -28.57 15.28 -5.69
CA LEU A 87 -29.50 15.89 -4.74
C LEU A 87 -30.04 17.25 -5.21
N SER A 88 -29.80 17.66 -6.45
CA SER A 88 -30.24 18.97 -6.97
C SER A 88 -31.76 19.13 -6.95
N ALA A 89 -32.51 18.04 -6.98
CA ALA A 89 -33.97 18.02 -6.84
C ALA A 89 -34.47 18.21 -5.40
N ALA A 90 -33.60 18.15 -4.39
CA ALA A 90 -33.94 18.40 -2.99
C ALA A 90 -34.02 19.91 -2.71
N ASP A 91 -34.97 20.35 -1.90
CA ASP A 91 -35.05 21.73 -1.40
C ASP A 91 -34.30 21.91 -0.08
N VAL A 92 -34.31 20.87 0.76
CA VAL A 92 -33.67 20.82 2.07
C VAL A 92 -32.70 19.64 2.11
N ILE A 93 -31.43 19.88 2.41
CA ILE A 93 -30.38 18.87 2.44
C ILE A 93 -29.88 18.69 3.87
N LEU A 94 -29.94 17.47 4.37
CA LEU A 94 -29.53 17.10 5.73
C LEU A 94 -28.23 16.31 5.68
N GLY A 95 -27.24 16.74 6.46
CA GLY A 95 -26.02 15.99 6.78
C GLY A 95 -25.83 15.90 8.29
N ILE A 96 -24.73 15.29 8.74
CA ILE A 96 -24.28 15.32 10.14
C ILE A 96 -23.13 16.31 10.28
N LYS A 97 -22.05 16.15 9.51
CA LYS A 97 -20.86 17.01 9.59
C LYS A 97 -20.81 18.03 8.46
N GLU A 98 -19.80 18.90 8.53
CA GLU A 98 -19.51 19.93 7.55
C GLU A 98 -19.46 19.38 6.13
N VAL A 99 -19.90 20.20 5.17
CA VAL A 99 -19.97 19.82 3.75
C VAL A 99 -18.82 20.49 3.02
N PRO A 100 -18.03 19.74 2.21
CA PRO A 100 -17.02 20.34 1.36
C PRO A 100 -17.62 21.43 0.46
N GLU A 101 -16.90 22.54 0.30
CA GLU A 101 -17.36 23.71 -0.46
C GLU A 101 -17.84 23.36 -1.88
N ALA A 102 -17.13 22.45 -2.55
CA ALA A 102 -17.46 21.99 -3.89
C ALA A 102 -18.79 21.20 -3.96
N SER A 103 -19.18 20.55 -2.85
CA SER A 103 -20.39 19.73 -2.75
C SER A 103 -21.64 20.53 -2.32
N LEU A 104 -21.49 21.82 -2.00
CA LEU A 104 -22.60 22.70 -1.66
C LEU A 104 -23.39 23.09 -2.91
N ILE A 105 -24.68 22.74 -2.94
CA ILE A 105 -25.60 23.05 -4.04
C ILE A 105 -26.22 24.44 -3.79
N PRO A 106 -26.14 25.38 -4.75
CA PRO A 106 -26.69 26.73 -4.59
C PRO A 106 -28.21 26.78 -4.37
N GLY A 107 -28.66 27.78 -3.61
CA GLY A 107 -30.09 28.08 -3.39
C GLY A 107 -30.84 27.04 -2.53
N LYS A 108 -30.12 26.21 -1.76
CA LYS A 108 -30.70 25.15 -0.92
C LYS A 108 -30.76 25.55 0.55
N THR A 109 -31.54 24.80 1.33
CA THR A 109 -31.47 24.85 2.80
C THR A 109 -30.63 23.68 3.30
N TYR A 110 -29.58 23.93 4.07
CA TYR A 110 -28.70 22.91 4.65
C TYR A 110 -28.82 22.85 6.18
N LEU A 111 -28.79 21.62 6.71
CA LEU A 111 -28.73 21.33 8.14
C LEU A 111 -27.55 20.41 8.45
N PHE A 112 -26.58 20.89 9.23
CA PHE A 112 -25.43 20.11 9.73
C PHE A 112 -24.70 20.83 10.88
N PHE A 113 -23.82 20.14 11.61
CA PHE A 113 -22.91 20.77 12.58
C PHE A 113 -21.84 21.54 11.82
N SER A 114 -22.05 22.84 11.60
CA SER A 114 -21.14 23.66 10.79
C SER A 114 -19.88 24.08 11.57
N HIS A 115 -20.00 24.18 12.90
CA HIS A 115 -19.00 24.75 13.81
C HIS A 115 -18.53 26.17 13.42
N THR A 116 -19.28 26.87 12.56
CA THR A 116 -18.94 28.21 12.08
C THR A 116 -19.33 29.30 13.09
N HIS A 117 -20.40 29.11 13.86
CA HIS A 117 -20.87 30.13 14.81
C HIS A 117 -19.88 30.47 15.93
N LYS A 118 -18.91 29.59 16.21
CA LYS A 118 -17.82 29.83 17.17
C LYS A 118 -16.65 30.61 16.57
N GLY A 119 -16.75 31.02 15.30
CA GLY A 119 -15.66 31.69 14.60
C GLY A 119 -14.48 30.78 14.27
N ASN A 120 -14.71 29.46 14.13
CA ASN A 120 -13.64 28.53 13.79
C ASN A 120 -13.08 28.87 12.40
N GLN A 121 -11.83 29.35 12.38
CA GLN A 121 -11.16 29.84 11.19
C GLN A 121 -11.10 28.79 10.07
N LYS A 122 -11.01 27.50 10.41
CA LYS A 122 -11.00 26.39 9.44
C LYS A 122 -12.29 26.30 8.62
N ASN A 123 -13.43 26.67 9.22
CA ASN A 123 -14.75 26.51 8.59
C ASN A 123 -15.28 27.82 7.99
N MET A 124 -14.57 28.94 8.13
CA MET A 124 -14.96 30.23 7.53
C MET A 124 -15.01 30.21 5.99
N PRO A 125 -14.12 29.50 5.26
CA PRO A 125 -14.25 29.35 3.80
C PRO A 125 -15.56 28.66 3.39
N MET A 126 -15.97 27.61 4.09
CA MET A 126 -17.28 26.97 3.88
C MET A 126 -18.44 27.95 4.15
N LEU A 127 -18.38 28.72 5.23
CA LEU A 127 -19.39 29.75 5.51
C LEU A 127 -19.46 30.81 4.41
N LYS A 128 -18.31 31.23 3.86
CA LYS A 128 -18.26 32.16 2.73
C LYS A 128 -18.92 31.55 1.48
N SER A 129 -18.61 30.29 1.17
CA SER A 129 -19.25 29.57 0.05
C SER A 129 -20.77 29.46 0.22
N ILE A 130 -21.25 29.24 1.45
CA ILE A 130 -22.68 29.22 1.78
C ILE A 130 -23.34 30.57 1.47
N LEU A 131 -22.70 31.68 1.83
CA LEU A 131 -23.20 33.03 1.52
C LEU A 131 -23.21 33.28 0.01
N ASP A 132 -22.11 32.95 -0.68
CA ASP A 132 -21.95 33.19 -2.12
C ASP A 132 -22.93 32.37 -2.97
N LYS A 133 -23.31 31.19 -2.47
CA LYS A 133 -24.25 30.27 -3.12
C LYS A 133 -25.71 30.48 -2.70
N ASP A 134 -25.99 31.53 -1.94
CA ASP A 134 -27.33 31.82 -1.41
C ASP A 134 -27.96 30.62 -0.68
N ILE A 135 -27.16 29.96 0.16
CA ILE A 135 -27.58 28.80 0.94
C ILE A 135 -28.08 29.25 2.31
N ARG A 136 -29.26 28.75 2.70
CA ARG A 136 -29.71 28.85 4.10
C ARG A 136 -28.99 27.79 4.93
N LEU A 137 -28.14 28.20 5.87
CA LEU A 137 -27.45 27.30 6.79
C LEU A 137 -28.11 27.33 8.16
N ILE A 138 -28.61 26.19 8.61
CA ILE A 138 -29.10 25.98 9.98
C ILE A 138 -28.14 25.03 10.68
N ASP A 139 -27.61 25.47 11.83
CA ASP A 139 -26.64 24.69 12.59
C ASP A 139 -27.33 23.94 13.73
N TYR A 140 -27.21 22.61 13.73
CA TYR A 140 -27.73 21.77 14.82
C TYR A 140 -27.21 22.18 16.19
N GLU A 141 -26.01 22.76 16.25
CA GLU A 141 -25.39 23.20 17.49
C GLU A 141 -26.18 24.33 18.19
N LEU A 142 -26.90 25.11 17.39
CA LEU A 142 -27.70 26.26 17.81
C LEU A 142 -29.19 25.94 17.99
N MET A 143 -29.63 24.73 17.62
CA MET A 143 -31.00 24.27 17.89
C MET A 143 -31.16 24.00 19.39
N LYS A 144 -31.65 25.01 20.11
CA LYS A 144 -31.86 25.01 21.56
C LYS A 144 -33.33 25.26 21.90
N ASP A 145 -33.82 24.61 22.94
CA ASP A 145 -35.16 24.87 23.49
C ASP A 145 -35.22 26.21 24.26
N GLU A 146 -36.40 26.55 24.78
CA GLU A 146 -36.67 27.79 25.52
C GLU A 146 -35.81 27.95 26.79
N THR A 147 -35.28 26.85 27.32
CA THR A 147 -34.38 26.85 28.48
C THR A 147 -32.90 26.96 28.09
N GLY A 148 -32.60 27.06 26.78
CA GLY A 148 -31.25 27.11 26.24
C GLY A 148 -30.58 25.74 26.09
N LYS A 149 -31.29 24.64 26.34
CA LYS A 149 -30.76 23.28 26.23
C LYS A 149 -30.77 22.82 24.77
N ARG A 150 -29.66 22.26 24.30
CA ARG A 150 -29.52 21.77 22.92
C ARG A 150 -30.46 20.59 22.67
N LEU A 151 -31.20 20.66 21.57
CA LEU A 151 -32.17 19.66 21.14
C LEU A 151 -31.51 18.32 20.78
N VAL A 152 -30.45 18.39 19.98
CA VAL A 152 -29.69 17.24 19.49
C VAL A 152 -28.31 17.21 20.13
N ALA A 153 -28.18 16.44 21.22
CA ALA A 153 -26.92 16.25 21.94
C ALA A 153 -26.55 14.77 21.97
N PHE A 154 -25.34 14.45 21.50
CA PHE A 154 -24.84 13.07 21.45
C PHE A 154 -24.15 12.59 22.73
N GLY A 155 -24.19 13.40 23.80
CA GLY A 155 -23.40 13.16 25.01
C GLY A 155 -23.60 11.76 25.60
N GLN A 156 -24.83 11.26 25.64
CA GLN A 156 -25.11 9.91 26.15
C GLN A 156 -24.38 8.82 25.36
N PHE A 157 -24.36 8.92 24.03
CA PHE A 157 -23.68 7.94 23.18
C PHE A 157 -22.17 8.08 23.21
N ALA A 158 -21.65 9.30 23.41
CA ALA A 158 -20.23 9.51 23.71
C ALA A 158 -19.85 8.81 25.03
N GLY A 159 -20.68 8.97 26.07
CA GLY A 159 -20.53 8.27 27.34
C GLY A 159 -20.54 6.75 27.19
N ASN A 160 -21.52 6.22 26.44
CA ASN A 160 -21.61 4.78 26.18
C ASN A 160 -20.36 4.25 25.48
N ALA A 161 -19.96 4.86 24.36
CA ALA A 161 -18.79 4.42 23.60
C ALA A 161 -17.50 4.60 24.42
N GLY A 162 -17.30 5.77 25.02
CA GLY A 162 -16.10 6.08 25.80
C GLY A 162 -15.92 5.19 27.03
N MET A 163 -16.99 4.73 27.67
CA MET A 163 -16.88 3.74 28.75
C MET A 163 -16.51 2.34 28.23
N VAL A 164 -17.08 1.90 27.10
CA VAL A 164 -16.68 0.63 26.46
C VAL A 164 -15.20 0.67 26.11
N ASP A 165 -14.74 1.76 25.51
CA ASP A 165 -13.34 1.97 25.14
C ASP A 165 -12.44 2.07 26.38
N ALA A 166 -12.90 2.73 27.45
CA ALA A 166 -12.16 2.77 28.71
C ALA A 166 -11.96 1.35 29.29
N LEU A 167 -12.97 0.49 29.23
CA LEU A 167 -12.85 -0.91 29.68
C LEU A 167 -11.91 -1.72 28.79
N HIS A 168 -11.96 -1.52 27.47
CA HIS A 168 -11.00 -2.11 26.53
C HIS A 168 -9.57 -1.64 26.82
N GLY A 169 -9.37 -0.34 27.00
CA GLY A 169 -8.08 0.26 27.36
C GLY A 169 -7.54 -0.27 28.68
N MET A 170 -8.38 -0.46 29.69
CA MET A 170 -8.01 -1.12 30.95
C MET A 170 -7.53 -2.56 30.71
N GLY A 171 -8.17 -3.32 29.81
CA GLY A 171 -7.71 -4.64 29.38
C GLY A 171 -6.31 -4.61 28.78
N GLN A 172 -6.07 -3.68 27.84
CA GLN A 172 -4.74 -3.47 27.26
C GLN A 172 -3.71 -3.06 28.32
N ARG A 173 -4.09 -2.17 29.26
CA ARG A 173 -3.20 -1.71 30.31
C ARG A 173 -2.79 -2.84 31.23
N PHE A 174 -3.73 -3.70 31.63
CA PHE A 174 -3.40 -4.86 32.46
C PHE A 174 -2.50 -5.84 31.72
N LEU A 175 -2.74 -6.07 30.43
CA LEU A 175 -1.89 -6.94 29.61
C LEU A 175 -0.45 -6.43 29.55
N GLY A 176 -0.25 -5.14 29.27
CA GLY A 176 1.08 -4.51 29.26
C GLY A 176 1.77 -4.56 30.63
N LEU A 177 1.00 -4.64 31.72
CA LEU A 177 1.54 -4.85 33.07
C LEU A 177 1.77 -6.34 33.41
N GLY A 178 1.54 -7.26 32.47
CA GLY A 178 1.75 -8.71 32.63
C GLY A 178 0.57 -9.48 33.23
N TYR A 179 -0.65 -8.91 33.22
CA TYR A 179 -1.84 -9.53 33.80
C TYR A 179 -2.88 -9.87 32.73
N SER A 180 -3.28 -11.15 32.70
CA SER A 180 -4.49 -11.58 32.01
C SER A 180 -5.71 -11.26 32.87
N THR A 181 -6.66 -10.50 32.35
CA THR A 181 -7.87 -10.09 33.07
C THR A 181 -9.11 -10.22 32.19
N PRO A 182 -10.32 -10.34 32.78
CA PRO A 182 -11.56 -10.37 32.01
C PRO A 182 -11.75 -9.19 31.05
N PHE A 183 -11.15 -8.04 31.34
CA PHE A 183 -11.21 -6.85 30.49
C PHE A 183 -10.52 -7.04 29.13
N MET A 184 -9.58 -7.99 28.98
CA MET A 184 -8.91 -8.27 27.70
C MET A 184 -9.85 -8.75 26.60
N TYR A 185 -11.03 -9.26 26.98
CA TYR A 185 -12.04 -9.73 26.02
C TYR A 185 -12.99 -8.62 25.55
N MET A 186 -12.85 -7.39 26.07
CA MET A 186 -13.56 -6.23 25.53
C MET A 186 -12.95 -5.82 24.20
N SER A 187 -13.79 -5.43 23.25
CA SER A 187 -13.37 -4.73 22.03
C SER A 187 -13.65 -3.22 22.17
N MET A 188 -13.07 -2.42 21.29
CA MET A 188 -13.48 -1.02 21.11
C MET A 188 -14.95 -0.92 20.69
N ALA A 189 -15.61 0.18 21.00
CA ALA A 189 -17.04 0.40 20.83
C ALA A 189 -17.51 0.17 19.38
N HIS A 190 -16.72 0.59 18.39
CA HIS A 190 -17.03 0.43 16.97
C HIS A 190 -17.12 -1.03 16.48
N ALA A 191 -16.58 -1.99 17.23
CA ALA A 191 -16.69 -3.41 16.93
C ALA A 191 -18.10 -3.96 17.25
N TYR A 192 -18.86 -3.25 18.09
CA TYR A 192 -20.21 -3.63 18.45
C TYR A 192 -21.24 -3.00 17.52
N ARG A 193 -22.25 -3.79 17.12
CA ARG A 193 -23.30 -3.32 16.21
C ARG A 193 -24.23 -2.30 16.88
N SER A 194 -24.48 -2.46 18.16
CA SER A 194 -25.46 -1.69 18.95
C SER A 194 -25.00 -1.52 20.40
N VAL A 195 -25.54 -0.51 21.08
CA VAL A 195 -25.37 -0.34 22.54
C VAL A 195 -25.76 -1.62 23.29
N ALA A 196 -26.84 -2.30 22.88
CA ALA A 196 -27.27 -3.55 23.49
C ALA A 196 -26.22 -4.67 23.37
N SER A 197 -25.59 -4.81 22.19
CA SER A 197 -24.51 -5.80 22.02
C SER A 197 -23.27 -5.46 22.84
N ALA A 198 -22.92 -4.17 22.96
CA ALA A 198 -21.82 -3.75 23.83
C ALA A 198 -22.11 -4.05 25.31
N LYS A 199 -23.32 -3.76 25.79
CA LYS A 199 -23.77 -4.10 27.14
C LYS A 199 -23.70 -5.61 27.43
N LEU A 200 -24.08 -6.45 26.48
CA LEU A 200 -23.96 -7.90 26.63
C LEU A 200 -22.50 -8.35 26.76
N ALA A 201 -21.58 -7.74 26.02
CA ALA A 201 -20.15 -8.02 26.17
C ALA A 201 -19.64 -7.59 27.56
N VAL A 202 -20.03 -6.40 28.04
CA VAL A 202 -19.67 -5.93 29.38
C VAL A 202 -20.23 -6.84 30.46
N ARG A 203 -21.47 -7.34 30.34
CA ARG A 203 -22.02 -8.35 31.26
C ARG A 203 -21.21 -9.64 31.26
N SER A 204 -20.77 -10.10 30.09
CA SER A 204 -19.93 -11.30 30.00
C SER A 204 -18.61 -11.11 30.75
N VAL A 205 -17.99 -9.94 30.65
CA VAL A 205 -16.82 -9.57 31.45
C VAL A 205 -17.16 -9.51 32.93
N GLY A 206 -18.34 -8.98 33.26
CA GLY A 206 -18.86 -8.94 34.62
C GLY A 206 -18.99 -10.32 35.27
N ASN A 207 -19.58 -11.28 34.56
CA ASN A 207 -19.71 -12.66 35.04
C ASN A 207 -18.33 -13.27 35.36
N ASN A 208 -17.35 -13.07 34.49
CA ASN A 208 -15.98 -13.54 34.73
C ASN A 208 -15.35 -12.87 35.97
N ILE A 209 -15.66 -11.60 36.25
CA ILE A 209 -15.22 -10.92 37.48
C ILE A 209 -15.91 -11.52 38.71
N GLU A 210 -17.20 -11.87 38.65
CA GLU A 210 -17.89 -12.53 39.77
C GLU A 210 -17.28 -13.92 40.06
N ASP A 211 -16.89 -14.65 39.02
CA ASP A 211 -16.32 -15.99 39.12
C ASP A 211 -14.86 -15.97 39.60
N GLU A 212 -14.00 -15.22 38.91
CA GLU A 212 -12.54 -15.26 39.06
C GLU A 212 -11.97 -14.10 39.90
N GLY A 213 -12.68 -12.97 39.96
CA GLY A 213 -12.26 -11.75 40.62
C GLY A 213 -11.32 -10.85 39.80
N THR A 214 -11.05 -9.65 40.30
CA THR A 214 -10.05 -8.73 39.75
C THR A 214 -8.65 -9.03 40.29
N PRO A 215 -7.56 -8.60 39.61
CA PRO A 215 -6.20 -8.92 40.07
C PRO A 215 -5.87 -8.33 41.43
N LYS A 216 -5.41 -9.19 42.35
CA LYS A 216 -5.11 -8.82 43.76
C LYS A 216 -4.03 -7.77 43.87
N ASP A 217 -3.06 -7.80 42.96
CA ASP A 217 -1.90 -6.91 42.95
C ASP A 217 -2.24 -5.45 42.70
N PHE A 218 -3.48 -5.12 42.32
CA PHE A 218 -3.95 -3.74 42.15
C PHE A 218 -4.95 -3.29 43.22
N GLY A 219 -5.23 -4.16 44.21
CA GLY A 219 -6.26 -3.94 45.23
C GLY A 219 -7.67 -3.87 44.60
N PRO A 220 -8.64 -3.24 45.29
CA PRO A 220 -9.95 -3.01 44.70
C PRO A 220 -9.81 -2.04 43.52
N LEU A 221 -10.35 -2.41 42.36
CA LEU A 221 -10.39 -1.55 41.19
C LEU A 221 -11.49 -0.50 41.35
N VAL A 222 -11.10 0.77 41.40
CA VAL A 222 -11.99 1.91 41.65
C VAL A 222 -12.06 2.82 40.42
N TYR A 223 -13.27 3.11 39.96
CA TYR A 223 -13.57 4.01 38.85
C TYR A 223 -14.15 5.33 39.38
N ALA A 224 -13.61 6.47 38.98
CA ALA A 224 -14.17 7.77 39.32
C ALA A 224 -14.85 8.41 38.12
N PHE A 225 -16.10 8.81 38.29
CA PHE A 225 -16.90 9.51 37.28
C PHE A 225 -17.07 10.97 37.67
N THR A 226 -16.74 11.89 36.77
CA THR A 226 -16.99 13.33 36.96
C THR A 226 -18.12 13.83 36.08
N GLY A 227 -18.83 14.83 36.60
CA GLY A 227 -19.94 15.49 35.91
C GLY A 227 -21.26 14.74 36.05
N ASP A 228 -22.37 15.46 35.88
CA ASP A 228 -23.73 14.93 36.00
C ASP A 228 -24.52 15.06 34.67
N GLY A 229 -23.82 15.30 33.57
CA GLY A 229 -24.41 15.46 32.25
C GLY A 229 -24.74 14.14 31.55
N ASN A 230 -25.28 14.23 30.33
CA ASN A 230 -25.59 13.06 29.49
C ASN A 230 -24.37 12.15 29.28
N VAL A 231 -23.16 12.72 29.19
CA VAL A 231 -21.92 11.96 29.00
C VAL A 231 -21.66 11.04 30.19
N ALA A 232 -21.65 11.58 31.41
CA ALA A 232 -21.46 10.80 32.62
C ALA A 232 -22.54 9.73 32.78
N HIS A 233 -23.82 10.08 32.52
CA HIS A 233 -24.92 9.12 32.58
C HIS A 233 -24.80 7.97 31.57
N GLY A 234 -24.31 8.24 30.34
CA GLY A 234 -24.04 7.19 29.37
C GLY A 234 -22.90 6.27 29.80
N ALA A 235 -21.82 6.85 30.33
CA ALA A 235 -20.72 6.05 30.86
C ALA A 235 -21.17 5.17 32.04
N LEU A 236 -21.95 5.72 32.97
CA LEU A 236 -22.54 4.98 34.09
C LEU A 236 -23.51 3.89 33.62
N ASP A 237 -24.26 4.09 32.55
CA ASP A 237 -25.19 3.10 31.98
C ASP A 237 -24.46 1.85 31.47
N ILE A 238 -23.26 2.01 30.89
CA ILE A 238 -22.40 0.89 30.51
C ILE A 238 -21.71 0.28 31.73
N PHE A 239 -21.16 1.10 32.63
CA PHE A 239 -20.42 0.62 33.80
C PHE A 239 -21.29 -0.26 34.71
N LYS A 240 -22.57 0.09 34.88
CA LYS A 240 -23.53 -0.64 35.73
C LYS A 240 -23.80 -2.07 35.26
N GLU A 241 -23.38 -2.45 34.06
CA GLU A 241 -23.47 -3.83 33.57
C GLU A 241 -22.38 -4.75 34.16
N LEU A 242 -21.37 -4.19 34.86
CA LEU A 242 -20.39 -4.94 35.66
C LEU A 242 -20.93 -5.22 37.08
N PRO A 243 -20.44 -6.25 37.79
CA PRO A 243 -20.66 -6.39 39.22
C PRO A 243 -19.98 -5.23 39.95
N HIS A 244 -20.75 -4.35 40.58
CA HIS A 244 -20.21 -3.10 41.10
C HIS A 244 -20.75 -2.69 42.47
N GLU A 245 -20.02 -1.81 43.15
CA GLU A 245 -20.46 -1.07 44.34
C GLU A 245 -20.08 0.41 44.23
N PHE A 246 -21.04 1.30 44.48
CA PHE A 246 -20.77 2.74 44.58
C PHE A 246 -20.32 3.11 46.00
N VAL A 247 -19.19 3.80 46.10
CA VAL A 247 -18.56 4.20 47.36
C VAL A 247 -18.44 5.72 47.41
N PRO A 248 -18.85 6.38 48.51
CA PRO A 248 -18.65 7.82 48.69
C PRO A 248 -17.16 8.20 48.60
N ALA A 249 -16.85 9.35 48.00
CA ALA A 249 -15.46 9.80 47.83
C ALA A 249 -14.67 9.82 49.16
N ALA A 250 -15.32 10.21 50.26
CA ALA A 250 -14.74 10.25 51.60
C ALA A 250 -14.31 8.88 52.16
N ASP A 251 -14.88 7.78 51.65
CA ASP A 251 -14.59 6.42 52.10
C ASP A 251 -13.57 5.67 51.22
N LEU A 252 -13.15 6.25 50.09
CA LEU A 252 -12.10 5.69 49.23
C LEU A 252 -10.79 5.35 49.98
N PRO A 253 -10.29 6.18 50.93
CA PRO A 253 -9.10 5.83 51.69
C PRO A 253 -9.29 4.60 52.58
N LYS A 254 -10.52 4.37 53.09
CA LYS A 254 -10.84 3.18 53.90
C LYS A 254 -10.86 1.94 53.01
N LEU A 255 -11.52 2.02 51.85
CA LEU A 255 -11.60 0.93 50.88
C LEU A 255 -10.23 0.46 50.40
N VAL A 256 -9.36 1.39 49.98
CA VAL A 256 -8.03 1.06 49.43
C VAL A 256 -7.08 0.53 50.52
N LYS A 257 -7.34 0.83 51.79
CA LYS A 257 -6.58 0.30 52.94
C LYS A 257 -7.16 -0.98 53.53
N ASP A 258 -8.31 -1.46 53.03
CA ASP A 258 -8.88 -2.73 53.45
C ASP A 258 -7.89 -3.86 53.12
N LYS A 259 -7.65 -4.74 54.09
CA LYS A 259 -6.76 -5.90 53.93
C LYS A 259 -7.44 -7.06 53.21
N ASN A 260 -8.78 -7.07 53.13
CA ASN A 260 -9.53 -8.11 52.46
C ASN A 260 -10.73 -7.53 51.67
N PRO A 261 -10.48 -6.64 50.70
CA PRO A 261 -11.54 -6.08 49.88
C PRO A 261 -12.16 -7.19 49.02
N ASN A 262 -13.47 -7.10 48.77
CA ASN A 262 -14.12 -8.04 47.85
C ASN A 262 -13.69 -7.71 46.41
N LEU A 263 -12.94 -8.64 45.79
CA LEU A 263 -12.41 -8.50 44.42
C LEU A 263 -13.33 -9.12 43.36
N LYS A 264 -14.45 -9.74 43.73
CA LYS A 264 -15.47 -10.28 42.80
C LYS A 264 -16.41 -9.18 42.27
N LYS A 265 -16.01 -7.92 42.39
CA LYS A 265 -16.71 -6.73 41.90
C LYS A 265 -15.73 -5.58 41.72
N VAL A 266 -16.13 -4.59 40.94
CA VAL A 266 -15.45 -3.30 40.81
C VAL A 266 -16.12 -2.25 41.70
N TYR A 267 -15.41 -1.18 42.02
CA TYR A 267 -15.95 -0.09 42.82
C TYR A 267 -16.03 1.17 41.97
N ALA A 268 -17.00 2.03 42.26
CA ALA A 268 -17.12 3.31 41.59
C ALA A 268 -17.46 4.43 42.55
N THR A 269 -17.12 5.65 42.16
CA THR A 269 -17.60 6.86 42.81
C THR A 269 -18.08 7.84 41.74
N HIS A 270 -19.25 8.42 41.93
CA HIS A 270 -19.76 9.50 41.09
C HIS A 270 -19.56 10.79 41.87
N LEU A 271 -18.58 11.58 41.42
CA LEU A 271 -18.03 12.69 42.19
C LEU A 271 -18.91 13.94 42.08
N ASP A 272 -19.20 14.55 43.23
CA ASP A 272 -19.70 15.91 43.32
C ASP A 272 -18.51 16.90 43.27
N ILE A 273 -18.78 18.14 42.85
CA ILE A 273 -17.80 19.23 42.86
C ILE A 273 -17.16 19.38 44.25
N ALA A 274 -17.93 19.23 45.33
CA ALA A 274 -17.44 19.35 46.70
C ALA A 274 -16.42 18.27 47.11
N ASP A 275 -16.34 17.15 46.40
CA ASP A 275 -15.40 16.06 46.71
C ASP A 275 -13.95 16.38 46.32
N TYR A 276 -13.77 17.26 45.33
CA TYR A 276 -12.46 17.55 44.74
C TYR A 276 -12.20 19.03 44.44
N ILE A 277 -13.11 19.94 44.79
CA ILE A 277 -12.94 21.38 44.73
C ILE A 277 -13.10 21.98 46.14
N LYS A 278 -12.25 22.96 46.48
CA LYS A 278 -12.35 23.75 47.71
C LYS A 278 -12.08 25.22 47.44
N GLY A 279 -12.50 26.11 48.35
CA GLY A 279 -12.06 27.49 48.36
C GLY A 279 -10.54 27.57 48.50
N LYS A 280 -9.92 28.60 47.92
CA LYS A 280 -8.47 28.87 48.08
C LYS A 280 -8.08 29.16 49.53
N ASP A 281 -9.04 29.55 50.36
CA ASP A 281 -8.92 29.70 51.81
C ASP A 281 -9.10 28.38 52.58
N GLY A 282 -9.34 27.27 51.89
CA GLY A 282 -9.56 25.94 52.45
C GLY A 282 -11.03 25.63 52.79
N SER A 283 -11.96 26.56 52.58
CA SER A 283 -13.38 26.35 52.87
C SER A 283 -14.03 25.30 51.93
N PRO A 284 -15.02 24.53 52.41
CA PRO A 284 -15.75 23.58 51.57
C PRO A 284 -16.67 24.32 50.58
N VAL A 285 -16.96 23.70 49.43
CA VAL A 285 -17.97 24.20 48.49
C VAL A 285 -19.35 24.00 49.12
N THR A 286 -20.04 25.10 49.46
CA THR A 286 -21.39 25.08 50.06
C THR A 286 -22.49 25.41 49.05
N SER A 287 -22.14 25.90 47.85
CA SER A 287 -23.05 26.24 46.76
C SER A 287 -22.39 25.97 45.41
N HIS A 288 -23.00 25.11 44.59
CA HIS A 288 -22.56 24.90 43.20
C HIS A 288 -22.71 26.18 42.37
N GLN A 289 -23.74 26.98 42.64
CA GLN A 289 -23.98 28.24 41.94
C GLN A 289 -22.86 29.25 42.19
N ASP A 290 -22.38 29.39 43.43
CA ASP A 290 -21.23 30.28 43.73
C ASP A 290 -19.95 29.79 43.03
N TYR A 291 -19.75 28.48 42.92
CA TYR A 291 -18.65 27.91 42.14
C TYR A 291 -18.73 28.26 40.65
N PHE A 292 -19.91 28.15 40.04
CA PHE A 292 -20.11 28.50 38.64
C PHE A 292 -19.99 30.00 38.36
N ASP A 293 -20.48 30.84 39.28
CA ASP A 293 -20.46 32.29 39.13
C ASP A 293 -19.07 32.89 39.48
N ASN A 294 -18.34 32.28 40.41
CA ASN A 294 -17.07 32.78 40.94
C ASN A 294 -15.94 31.71 40.97
N PRO A 295 -15.64 31.04 39.84
CA PRO A 295 -14.73 29.88 39.83
C PRO A 295 -13.28 30.23 40.26
N SER A 296 -12.87 31.49 40.13
CA SER A 296 -11.54 31.97 40.52
C SER A 296 -11.25 31.92 42.04
N LYS A 297 -12.30 31.82 42.87
CA LYS A 297 -12.18 31.66 44.34
C LYS A 297 -11.77 30.24 44.76
N TYR A 298 -11.87 29.28 43.84
CA TYR A 298 -11.72 27.86 44.14
C TYR A 298 -10.44 27.27 43.55
N GLN A 299 -10.06 26.10 44.06
CA GLN A 299 -8.94 25.29 43.60
C GLN A 299 -9.30 23.80 43.64
N SER A 300 -8.64 23.01 42.80
CA SER A 300 -8.79 21.56 42.80
C SER A 300 -7.93 20.89 43.86
N THR A 301 -8.53 19.98 44.62
CA THR A 301 -7.87 19.03 45.52
C THR A 301 -7.88 17.61 44.97
N PHE A 302 -8.26 17.40 43.70
CA PHE A 302 -8.41 16.06 43.09
C PHE A 302 -7.17 15.19 43.24
N HIS A 303 -5.97 15.78 43.06
CA HIS A 303 -4.67 15.11 43.21
C HIS A 303 -4.41 14.54 44.61
N GLU A 304 -5.09 15.06 45.65
CA GLU A 304 -4.98 14.60 47.03
C GLU A 304 -6.18 13.74 47.44
N SER A 305 -7.40 14.19 47.13
CA SER A 305 -8.62 13.57 47.66
C SER A 305 -9.12 12.38 46.84
N ILE A 306 -8.81 12.33 45.54
CA ILE A 306 -9.37 11.32 44.63
C ILE A 306 -8.27 10.48 43.96
N ALA A 307 -7.34 11.14 43.25
CA ALA A 307 -6.36 10.51 42.38
C ALA A 307 -5.56 9.36 43.07
N PRO A 308 -5.13 9.49 44.35
CA PRO A 308 -4.39 8.43 45.02
C PRO A 308 -5.17 7.12 45.25
N TYR A 309 -6.49 7.13 45.06
CA TYR A 309 -7.37 6.02 45.43
C TYR A 309 -8.07 5.36 44.24
N VAL A 310 -8.03 5.99 43.07
CA VAL A 310 -8.75 5.55 41.87
C VAL A 310 -7.83 4.91 40.83
N ASN A 311 -8.31 3.91 40.11
CA ASN A 311 -7.57 3.19 39.08
C ASN A 311 -7.85 3.81 37.70
N CYS A 312 -9.11 4.13 37.42
CA CYS A 312 -9.56 4.72 36.17
C CYS A 312 -10.41 5.96 36.45
N VAL A 313 -10.16 7.04 35.73
CA VAL A 313 -10.95 8.27 35.78
C VAL A 313 -11.70 8.40 34.47
N VAL A 314 -13.02 8.54 34.55
CA VAL A 314 -13.91 8.72 33.39
C VAL A 314 -14.55 10.10 33.52
N THR A 315 -14.11 11.05 32.69
CA THR A 315 -14.61 12.43 32.78
C THR A 315 -15.67 12.72 31.73
N GLY A 316 -16.85 13.12 32.21
CA GLY A 316 -17.95 13.67 31.43
C GLY A 316 -18.31 15.11 31.83
N ALA A 317 -17.48 15.73 32.68
CA ALA A 317 -17.69 17.08 33.19
C ALA A 317 -17.29 18.14 32.17
N TYR A 318 -18.14 19.16 32.00
CA TYR A 318 -17.80 20.34 31.22
C TYR A 318 -16.68 21.13 31.91
N TRP A 319 -15.72 21.63 31.13
CA TRP A 319 -14.66 22.50 31.62
C TRP A 319 -14.36 23.64 30.63
N ASP A 320 -13.96 24.79 31.17
CA ASP A 320 -13.34 25.87 30.41
C ASP A 320 -12.30 26.60 31.30
N GLN A 321 -11.52 27.50 30.70
CA GLN A 321 -10.37 28.16 31.35
C GLN A 321 -10.72 28.99 32.59
N ARG A 322 -12.00 29.32 32.83
CA ARG A 322 -12.44 30.01 34.04
C ARG A 322 -12.35 29.11 35.28
N TYR A 323 -12.50 27.79 35.08
CA TYR A 323 -12.52 26.79 36.14
C TYR A 323 -11.12 26.26 36.41
N PRO A 324 -10.79 25.94 37.69
CA PRO A 324 -9.53 25.29 38.00
C PRO A 324 -9.41 23.96 37.25
N ARG A 325 -8.19 23.62 36.80
CA ARG A 325 -7.89 22.27 36.29
C ARG A 325 -8.13 21.26 37.40
N LEU A 326 -8.67 20.09 37.05
CA LEU A 326 -8.84 18.99 37.98
C LEU A 326 -7.46 18.42 38.35
N LEU A 327 -6.60 18.16 37.37
CA LEU A 327 -5.26 17.63 37.59
C LEU A 327 -4.25 18.26 36.62
N THR A 328 -3.18 18.84 37.17
CA THR A 328 -2.03 19.35 36.39
C THR A 328 -0.99 18.26 36.15
N ASN A 329 -0.10 18.48 35.19
CA ASN A 329 1.00 17.55 34.92
C ASN A 329 1.99 17.46 36.08
N ASP A 330 2.22 18.56 36.80
CA ASP A 330 3.06 18.58 38.01
C ASP A 330 2.43 17.76 39.15
N GLN A 331 1.11 17.84 39.32
CA GLN A 331 0.40 17.03 40.31
C GLN A 331 0.40 15.54 39.93
N LEU A 332 0.24 15.21 38.65
CA LEU A 332 0.36 13.83 38.16
C LEU A 332 1.80 13.31 38.35
N ARG A 333 2.81 14.15 38.15
CA ARG A 333 4.21 13.82 38.43
C ARG A 333 4.44 13.51 39.90
N ASP A 334 3.90 14.30 40.83
CA ASP A 334 3.96 14.00 42.28
C ASP A 334 3.34 12.62 42.59
N ILE A 335 2.18 12.32 42.01
CA ILE A 335 1.51 11.03 42.17
C ILE A 335 2.42 9.89 41.68
N GLN A 336 2.99 9.99 40.48
CA GLN A 336 3.87 8.97 39.93
C GLN A 336 5.18 8.82 40.73
N LEU A 337 5.74 9.91 41.26
CA LEU A 337 6.90 9.84 42.16
C LEU A 337 6.54 9.09 43.46
N ARG A 338 5.39 9.39 44.06
CA ARG A 338 4.90 8.69 45.26
C ARG A 338 4.55 7.23 44.98
N GLN A 339 4.18 6.88 43.74
CA GLN A 339 4.04 5.49 43.31
C GLN A 339 5.38 4.77 43.28
N SER A 340 6.43 5.39 42.74
CA SER A 340 7.78 4.80 42.74
C SER A 340 8.35 4.61 44.16
N GLN A 341 7.87 5.39 45.14
CA GLN A 341 8.21 5.25 46.56
C GLN A 341 7.31 4.26 47.31
N GLY A 342 6.31 3.67 46.66
CA GLY A 342 5.33 2.77 47.29
C GLY A 342 4.34 3.44 48.25
N ILE A 343 4.28 4.78 48.27
CA ILE A 343 3.33 5.55 49.09
C ILE A 343 1.93 5.49 48.49
N ILE A 344 1.85 5.62 47.16
CA ILE A 344 0.61 5.40 46.39
C ILE A 344 0.78 4.07 45.67
N HIS A 345 -0.28 3.27 45.64
CA HIS A 345 -0.24 1.99 44.96
C HIS A 345 0.00 2.16 43.44
N LYS A 346 0.89 1.36 42.83
CA LYS A 346 1.29 1.48 41.41
C LYS A 346 0.13 1.35 40.41
N GLY A 347 -0.95 0.70 40.82
CA GLY A 347 -2.18 0.54 40.03
C GLY A 347 -3.16 1.71 40.09
N LYS A 348 -2.83 2.83 40.74
CA LYS A 348 -3.70 4.02 40.81
C LYS A 348 -3.38 4.99 39.67
N MET A 349 -4.35 5.79 39.23
CA MET A 349 -4.25 6.65 38.05
C MET A 349 -3.67 5.92 36.82
N MET A 350 -4.15 4.70 36.55
CA MET A 350 -3.70 3.92 35.39
C MET A 350 -4.27 4.45 34.09
N THR A 351 -5.54 4.82 34.09
CA THR A 351 -6.25 5.23 32.87
C THR A 351 -7.08 6.49 33.10
N LEU A 352 -6.99 7.43 32.17
CA LEU A 352 -7.87 8.58 32.03
C LEU A 352 -8.68 8.42 30.74
N ALA A 353 -9.98 8.24 30.87
CA ALA A 353 -10.94 8.32 29.78
C ALA A 353 -11.58 9.72 29.78
N ASP A 354 -11.01 10.62 28.98
CA ASP A 354 -11.54 11.96 28.78
C ASP A 354 -12.54 11.97 27.62
N ILE A 355 -13.79 11.66 27.95
CA ILE A 355 -14.88 11.52 26.97
C ILE A 355 -15.32 12.88 26.41
N VAL A 356 -15.11 13.97 27.15
CA VAL A 356 -15.38 15.33 26.65
C VAL A 356 -14.30 15.76 25.66
N CYS A 357 -13.08 15.27 25.83
CA CYS A 357 -11.94 15.47 24.95
C CYS A 357 -11.51 16.95 24.85
N ASP A 358 -11.47 17.63 26.00
CA ASP A 358 -10.98 19.02 26.08
C ASP A 358 -9.44 19.05 26.12
N ILE A 359 -8.82 19.31 24.97
CA ILE A 359 -7.35 19.31 24.83
C ILE A 359 -6.70 20.30 25.78
N ARG A 360 -5.78 19.80 26.61
CA ARG A 360 -5.17 20.50 27.74
C ARG A 360 -6.23 21.21 28.57
N GLY A 361 -7.32 20.52 28.89
CA GLY A 361 -8.49 21.00 29.60
C GLY A 361 -8.49 20.67 31.09
N ALA A 362 -9.57 20.07 31.58
CA ALA A 362 -9.70 19.64 32.98
C ALA A 362 -8.49 18.81 33.46
N PHE A 363 -8.01 17.91 32.61
CA PHE A 363 -6.78 17.15 32.79
C PHE A 363 -5.73 17.68 31.81
N GLU A 364 -4.66 18.27 32.33
CA GLU A 364 -3.61 18.87 31.50
C GLU A 364 -2.87 17.83 30.63
N SER A 365 -2.84 16.58 31.09
CA SER A 365 -2.17 15.46 30.42
C SER A 365 -2.83 15.05 29.11
N LEU A 366 -4.09 15.43 28.85
CA LEU A 366 -4.71 15.23 27.55
C LEU A 366 -4.13 16.24 26.55
N SER A 367 -3.01 15.91 25.92
CA SER A 367 -2.27 16.86 25.07
C SER A 367 -2.82 17.00 23.65
N HIS A 368 -3.51 15.98 23.15
CA HIS A 368 -4.13 15.89 21.83
C HIS A 368 -5.23 14.82 21.83
N SER A 369 -6.10 14.86 20.82
CA SER A 369 -7.16 13.85 20.63
C SER A 369 -6.60 12.61 19.96
N THR A 370 -7.10 11.44 20.36
CA THR A 370 -6.84 10.16 19.69
C THR A 370 -7.87 9.86 18.62
N ASN A 371 -7.55 8.95 17.71
CA ASN A 371 -8.45 8.49 16.67
C ASN A 371 -9.07 7.14 17.05
N VAL A 372 -10.23 6.81 16.49
CA VAL A 372 -10.94 5.53 16.74
C VAL A 372 -10.08 4.28 16.47
N GLU A 373 -9.11 4.36 15.56
CA GLU A 373 -8.20 3.26 15.20
C GLU A 373 -7.06 3.04 16.19
N ASP A 374 -6.64 4.12 16.84
CA ASP A 374 -5.48 4.18 17.71
C ASP A 374 -5.85 5.07 18.90
N GLY A 375 -6.76 4.54 19.72
CA GLY A 375 -7.52 5.27 20.72
C GLY A 375 -6.75 5.68 21.96
N PHE A 376 -5.55 5.15 22.18
CA PHE A 376 -4.82 5.31 23.45
C PHE A 376 -3.38 5.78 23.24
N TYR A 377 -2.87 6.58 24.16
CA TYR A 377 -1.45 6.81 24.35
C TYR A 377 -1.14 6.83 25.84
N TYR A 378 0.14 6.87 26.20
CA TYR A 378 0.60 6.87 27.58
C TYR A 378 1.36 8.15 27.88
N TYR A 379 1.16 8.70 29.07
CA TYR A 379 1.82 9.91 29.54
C TYR A 379 2.61 9.65 30.83
N ASP A 380 3.94 9.62 30.70
CA ASP A 380 4.90 9.55 31.80
C ASP A 380 5.18 10.98 32.28
N ALA A 381 4.57 11.38 33.40
CA ALA A 381 4.69 12.71 33.96
C ALA A 381 6.03 12.93 34.69
N ILE A 382 6.74 11.86 35.09
CA ILE A 382 8.10 11.96 35.65
C ILE A 382 9.06 12.42 34.56
N LYS A 383 8.96 11.84 33.36
CA LYS A 383 9.75 12.19 32.19
C LYS A 383 9.16 13.34 31.37
N ASN A 384 7.91 13.71 31.64
CA ASN A 384 7.13 14.66 30.85
C ASN A 384 7.11 14.26 29.36
N GLN A 385 6.78 12.99 29.10
CA GLN A 385 6.87 12.38 27.77
C GLN A 385 5.66 11.50 27.48
N GLU A 386 5.21 11.55 26.22
CA GLU A 386 4.21 10.64 25.66
C GLU A 386 4.87 9.46 24.95
N HIS A 387 4.23 8.29 25.01
CA HIS A 387 4.63 7.11 24.25
C HIS A 387 3.45 6.19 23.93
N LYS A 388 3.72 5.18 23.09
CA LYS A 388 2.79 4.13 22.68
C LYS A 388 3.10 2.75 23.27
N ASP A 389 4.18 2.66 24.05
CA ASP A 389 4.56 1.45 24.77
C ASP A 389 3.56 1.17 25.89
N ASP A 390 2.79 0.08 25.75
CA ASP A 390 1.77 -0.37 26.68
C ASP A 390 2.33 -1.07 27.93
N GLU A 391 3.55 -1.58 27.84
CA GLU A 391 4.37 -2.03 28.99
C GLU A 391 5.05 -0.84 29.70
N GLY A 392 5.05 0.33 29.06
CA GLY A 392 5.68 1.55 29.55
C GLY A 392 5.05 2.14 30.81
N GLN A 393 5.80 3.02 31.47
CA GLN A 393 5.35 3.76 32.66
C GLN A 393 4.31 4.82 32.30
N GLY A 394 3.61 5.37 33.30
CA GLY A 394 2.68 6.48 33.08
C GLY A 394 1.22 6.10 32.97
N MET A 395 0.39 7.13 32.77
CA MET A 395 -1.06 7.02 32.70
C MET A 395 -1.51 6.83 31.24
N GLN A 396 -2.32 5.81 30.99
CA GLN A 396 -3.00 5.62 29.71
C GLN A 396 -4.08 6.70 29.54
N ILE A 397 -4.16 7.29 28.35
CA ILE A 397 -5.08 8.38 28.05
C ILE A 397 -5.90 8.02 26.81
N LEU A 398 -7.22 8.14 26.95
CA LEU A 398 -8.23 8.06 25.90
C LEU A 398 -8.90 9.43 25.75
N GLY A 399 -8.93 9.98 24.54
CA GLY A 399 -9.62 11.23 24.25
C GLY A 399 -10.02 11.32 22.78
N ILE A 400 -11.10 10.64 22.40
CA ILE A 400 -11.61 10.60 21.03
C ILE A 400 -12.70 11.67 20.86
N ASP A 401 -12.57 12.53 19.87
CA ASP A 401 -13.46 13.69 19.64
C ASP A 401 -14.78 13.34 18.92
N ILE A 402 -14.91 12.12 18.42
CA ILE A 402 -16.07 11.62 17.64
C ILE A 402 -16.69 10.33 18.20
N LEU A 403 -16.54 10.03 19.49
CA LEU A 403 -17.03 8.81 20.15
C LEU A 403 -18.47 8.37 19.78
N PRO A 404 -19.48 9.26 19.65
CA PRO A 404 -20.82 8.83 19.25
C PRO A 404 -20.89 8.13 17.88
N ALA A 405 -19.88 8.32 17.02
CA ALA A 405 -19.81 7.70 15.71
C ALA A 405 -19.49 6.19 15.79
N GLU A 406 -18.94 5.71 16.91
CA GLU A 406 -18.67 4.29 17.16
C GLU A 406 -19.94 3.49 17.42
N LEU A 407 -21.00 4.14 17.94
CA LEU A 407 -22.33 3.55 18.15
C LEU A 407 -23.38 4.28 17.29
N PRO A 408 -23.34 4.11 15.95
CA PRO A 408 -24.07 4.98 15.02
C PRO A 408 -25.56 4.68 14.93
N ILE A 409 -26.04 3.49 15.32
CA ILE A 409 -27.47 3.12 15.23
C ILE A 409 -28.30 3.96 16.21
N GLU A 410 -28.00 3.84 17.51
CA GLU A 410 -28.78 4.50 18.56
C GLU A 410 -28.60 6.01 18.52
N SER A 411 -27.38 6.48 18.26
CA SER A 411 -27.11 7.92 18.11
C SER A 411 -27.88 8.52 16.94
N SER A 412 -27.99 7.82 15.81
CA SER A 412 -28.80 8.29 14.67
C SER A 412 -30.30 8.23 14.94
N LYS A 413 -30.81 7.19 15.63
CA LYS A 413 -32.22 7.08 16.01
C LYS A 413 -32.64 8.24 16.89
N PHE A 414 -31.90 8.47 17.98
CA PHE A 414 -32.14 9.58 18.89
C PHE A 414 -32.08 10.92 18.17
N PHE A 415 -31.05 11.13 17.35
CA PHE A 415 -30.88 12.36 16.60
C PHE A 415 -32.04 12.60 15.63
N SER A 416 -32.40 11.59 14.85
CA SER A 416 -33.49 11.60 13.89
C SER A 416 -34.83 11.92 14.56
N ASP A 417 -35.13 11.29 15.70
CA ASP A 417 -36.40 11.52 16.41
C ASP A 417 -36.51 12.94 16.99
N LYS A 418 -35.40 13.48 17.51
CA LYS A 418 -35.36 14.87 18.00
C LYS A 418 -35.48 15.89 16.86
N LEU A 419 -34.87 15.60 15.71
CA LEU A 419 -34.89 16.47 14.54
C LEU A 419 -36.22 16.41 13.77
N PHE A 420 -36.94 15.28 13.82
CA PHE A 420 -38.11 15.00 12.99
C PHE A 420 -39.21 16.08 12.98
N PRO A 421 -39.63 16.67 14.11
CA PRO A 421 -40.67 17.72 14.10
C PRO A 421 -40.27 18.95 13.28
N TYR A 422 -38.99 19.33 13.34
CA TYR A 422 -38.45 20.50 12.65
C TYR A 422 -38.21 20.24 11.16
N VAL A 423 -37.89 18.99 10.81
CA VAL A 423 -37.88 18.57 9.40
C VAL A 423 -39.29 18.68 8.80
N LYS A 424 -40.34 18.25 9.54
CA LYS A 424 -41.74 18.42 9.11
C LYS A 424 -42.14 19.88 8.93
N GLU A 425 -41.60 20.77 9.76
CA GLU A 425 -41.80 22.21 9.65
C GLU A 425 -41.12 22.77 8.39
N LEU A 426 -39.84 22.43 8.17
CA LEU A 426 -39.05 22.93 7.03
C LEU A 426 -39.60 22.55 5.66
N ILE A 427 -40.31 21.42 5.57
CA ILE A 427 -40.92 21.00 4.31
C ILE A 427 -42.28 21.62 4.03
N GLN A 428 -42.85 22.37 4.98
CA GLN A 428 -44.13 23.04 4.75
C GLN A 428 -44.00 24.02 3.58
N PRO A 429 -45.01 24.11 2.70
CA PRO A 429 -44.98 25.07 1.59
C PRO A 429 -44.93 26.55 2.04
N SER A 430 -45.32 26.82 3.28
CA SER A 430 -45.22 28.13 3.94
C SER A 430 -43.82 28.45 4.46
N ALA A 431 -42.95 27.46 4.70
CA ALA A 431 -41.61 27.64 5.29
C ALA A 431 -40.59 28.14 4.25
N LYS A 432 -40.79 29.36 3.73
CA LYS A 432 -39.96 29.94 2.66
C LYS A 432 -38.94 30.93 3.19
N THR A 433 -39.36 31.83 4.07
CA THR A 433 -38.52 32.89 4.63
C THR A 433 -38.15 32.58 6.08
N LEU A 434 -37.16 33.27 6.62
CA LEU A 434 -36.75 33.13 8.02
C LEU A 434 -37.91 33.42 8.99
N SER A 435 -38.81 34.36 8.65
CA SER A 435 -40.00 34.71 9.47
C SER A 435 -41.10 33.64 9.47
N ASP A 436 -41.06 32.69 8.53
CA ASP A 436 -42.01 31.59 8.48
C ASP A 436 -41.59 30.40 9.36
N LEU A 437 -40.37 30.43 9.91
CA LEU A 437 -39.80 29.38 10.74
C LEU A 437 -40.08 29.64 12.23
N SER A 438 -40.20 28.56 13.00
CA SER A 438 -40.28 28.59 14.44
C SER A 438 -39.06 29.31 15.04
N PRO A 439 -39.19 29.95 16.21
CA PRO A 439 -38.09 30.66 16.85
C PRO A 439 -36.83 29.79 16.99
N LEU A 440 -36.98 28.49 17.24
CA LEU A 440 -35.87 27.56 17.36
C LEU A 440 -35.06 27.44 16.05
N LEU A 441 -35.72 27.22 14.91
CA LEU A 441 -35.06 27.12 13.61
C LEU A 441 -34.52 28.47 13.14
N ALA A 442 -35.27 29.55 13.37
CA ALA A 442 -34.84 30.90 13.02
C ALA A 442 -33.56 31.29 13.80
N ASN A 443 -33.51 31.02 15.11
CA ASN A 443 -32.34 31.30 15.95
C ASN A 443 -31.15 30.38 15.64
N ALA A 444 -31.41 29.17 15.12
CA ALA A 444 -30.37 28.25 14.68
C ALA A 444 -29.81 28.57 13.28
N THR A 445 -30.41 29.51 12.56
CA THR A 445 -29.99 29.88 11.21
C THR A 445 -28.83 30.87 11.24
N ILE A 446 -27.69 30.46 10.70
CA ILE A 446 -26.46 31.28 10.63
C ILE A 446 -26.47 32.18 9.39
N ALA A 447 -26.86 31.63 8.26
CA ALA A 447 -26.89 32.31 6.98
C ALA A 447 -28.26 32.11 6.30
N ASP A 448 -28.78 33.17 5.69
CA ASP A 448 -30.01 33.16 4.91
C ASP A 448 -29.97 34.27 3.85
N SER A 449 -30.51 34.01 2.66
CA SER A 449 -30.62 35.02 1.58
C SER A 449 -29.28 35.71 1.26
N GLY A 450 -28.21 34.91 1.17
CA GLY A 450 -26.84 35.34 0.89
C GLY A 450 -26.17 36.19 1.98
N LYS A 451 -26.78 36.28 3.18
CA LYS A 451 -26.33 37.14 4.28
C LYS A 451 -26.27 36.38 5.59
N LEU A 452 -25.41 36.85 6.50
CA LEU A 452 -25.42 36.38 7.89
C LEU A 452 -26.64 36.95 8.62
N THR A 453 -27.28 36.11 9.45
CA THR A 453 -28.40 36.58 10.28
C THR A 453 -27.90 37.55 11.35
N GLN A 454 -28.82 38.30 11.97
CA GLN A 454 -28.45 39.38 12.90
C GLN A 454 -27.55 38.92 14.04
N ALA A 455 -27.81 37.73 14.60
CA ALA A 455 -27.02 37.16 15.69
C ALA A 455 -25.58 36.80 15.28
N HIS A 456 -25.31 36.63 13.99
CA HIS A 456 -24.04 36.12 13.46
C HIS A 456 -23.26 37.13 12.60
N ARG A 457 -23.72 38.40 12.49
CA ARG A 457 -22.99 39.44 11.74
C ARG A 457 -21.54 39.63 12.19
N GLY A 458 -21.22 39.33 13.46
CA GLY A 458 -19.84 39.40 13.97
C GLY A 458 -18.86 38.51 13.20
N LEU A 459 -19.35 37.43 12.55
CA LEU A 459 -18.53 36.53 11.75
C LEU A 459 -18.06 37.17 10.44
N GLU A 460 -18.67 38.27 9.96
CA GLU A 460 -18.26 38.96 8.72
C GLU A 460 -16.78 39.35 8.74
N LYS A 461 -16.26 39.71 9.92
CA LYS A 461 -14.85 40.09 10.10
C LYS A 461 -13.88 38.91 9.99
N LEU A 462 -14.38 37.69 10.16
CA LEU A 462 -13.62 36.44 10.11
C LEU A 462 -13.76 35.76 8.74
N LEU A 463 -14.68 36.22 7.90
CA LEU A 463 -14.79 35.75 6.53
C LEU A 463 -13.52 36.14 5.77
N PRO A 464 -12.97 35.23 4.96
CA PRO A 464 -11.83 35.57 4.11
C PRO A 464 -12.18 36.79 3.24
N SER A 465 -11.27 37.78 3.23
CA SER A 465 -11.45 39.02 2.47
C SER A 465 -11.74 38.68 1.01
N THR A 466 -12.80 39.30 0.46
CA THR A 466 -13.25 39.13 -0.92
C THR A 466 -12.09 39.14 -1.91
N LEU A 467 -11.77 37.98 -2.48
CA LEU A 467 -11.50 37.97 -3.92
C LEU A 467 -12.79 38.48 -4.55
N SER A 468 -12.72 39.71 -5.05
CA SER A 468 -13.83 40.37 -5.73
C SER A 468 -14.45 39.41 -6.74
N THR A 469 -15.67 38.95 -6.48
CA THR A 469 -16.56 38.42 -7.51
C THR A 469 -17.05 39.61 -8.34
N GLY A 470 -16.13 40.14 -9.14
CA GLY A 470 -16.50 40.87 -10.34
C GLY A 470 -17.34 39.94 -11.21
N VAL A 471 -18.38 40.53 -11.79
CA VAL A 471 -19.28 39.90 -12.74
C VAL A 471 -18.49 39.02 -13.74
N ASN A 472 -18.66 37.70 -13.59
CA ASN A 472 -18.64 36.69 -14.66
C ASN A 472 -17.44 36.69 -15.64
N GLN A 473 -16.22 36.54 -15.13
CA GLN A 473 -15.14 35.93 -15.92
C GLN A 473 -14.72 34.60 -15.27
N LYS A 474 -14.91 33.51 -16.01
CA LYS A 474 -14.38 32.19 -15.64
C LYS A 474 -12.85 32.28 -15.56
N LYS A 475 -12.26 31.65 -14.53
CA LYS A 475 -10.81 31.51 -14.42
C LYS A 475 -10.32 30.64 -15.58
N THR A 476 -9.34 31.11 -16.34
CA THR A 476 -8.87 30.45 -17.55
C THR A 476 -7.60 29.65 -17.27
N VAL A 477 -7.64 28.35 -17.52
CA VAL A 477 -6.47 27.46 -17.50
C VAL A 477 -6.05 27.19 -18.94
N LEU A 478 -4.83 27.57 -19.30
CA LEU A 478 -4.24 27.24 -20.60
C LEU A 478 -3.43 25.95 -20.49
N LEU A 479 -3.90 24.87 -21.09
CA LEU A 479 -3.18 23.61 -21.21
C LEU A 479 -2.41 23.56 -22.52
N LEU A 480 -1.08 23.50 -22.45
CA LEU A 480 -0.19 23.32 -23.58
C LEU A 480 0.14 21.83 -23.75
N GLY A 481 -0.34 21.24 -24.83
CA GLY A 481 -0.18 19.83 -25.16
C GLY A 481 -1.47 19.01 -25.05
N SER A 482 -1.71 18.16 -26.04
CA SER A 482 -2.91 17.30 -26.16
C SER A 482 -2.63 15.80 -26.00
N GLY A 483 -1.46 15.45 -25.45
CA GLY A 483 -1.00 14.06 -25.39
C GLY A 483 -1.77 13.17 -24.39
N MET A 484 -1.33 11.91 -24.27
CA MET A 484 -2.03 10.83 -23.54
C MET A 484 -2.35 11.13 -22.07
N VAL A 485 -1.62 12.03 -21.42
CA VAL A 485 -1.81 12.38 -19.99
C VAL A 485 -2.73 13.59 -19.76
N ALA A 486 -3.18 14.27 -20.83
CA ALA A 486 -3.98 15.49 -20.73
C ALA A 486 -5.42 15.24 -20.26
N ALA A 487 -6.03 14.13 -20.67
CA ALA A 487 -7.46 13.89 -20.47
C ALA A 487 -7.89 13.89 -18.98
N PRO A 488 -7.19 13.24 -18.04
CA PRO A 488 -7.57 13.29 -16.63
C PRO A 488 -7.51 14.71 -16.05
N LEU A 489 -6.54 15.52 -16.47
CA LEU A 489 -6.45 16.92 -16.04
C LEU A 489 -7.62 17.76 -16.55
N VAL A 490 -7.92 17.66 -17.84
CA VAL A 490 -9.06 18.38 -18.45
C VAL A 490 -10.36 17.95 -17.78
N ASN A 491 -10.58 16.64 -17.64
CA ASN A 491 -11.79 16.11 -17.01
C ASN A 491 -11.94 16.55 -15.55
N HIS A 492 -10.85 16.63 -14.80
CA HIS A 492 -10.85 17.11 -13.41
C HIS A 492 -11.21 18.60 -13.34
N LEU A 493 -10.51 19.45 -14.10
CA LEU A 493 -10.72 20.90 -14.07
C LEU A 493 -12.11 21.31 -14.57
N LEU A 494 -12.68 20.59 -15.54
CA LEU A 494 -14.02 20.88 -16.05
C LEU A 494 -15.15 20.50 -15.08
N LYS A 495 -14.86 19.77 -13.99
CA LYS A 495 -15.83 19.60 -12.87
C LYS A 495 -16.12 20.94 -12.18
N ARG A 496 -15.24 21.94 -12.33
CA ARG A 496 -15.40 23.29 -11.77
C ARG A 496 -16.14 24.22 -12.74
N PRO A 497 -17.33 24.73 -12.38
CA PRO A 497 -18.09 25.62 -13.27
C PRO A 497 -17.45 27.00 -13.42
N ASP A 498 -16.61 27.41 -12.46
CA ASP A 498 -15.85 28.66 -12.47
C ASP A 498 -14.58 28.61 -13.34
N VAL A 499 -14.24 27.45 -13.91
CA VAL A 499 -13.03 27.25 -14.72
C VAL A 499 -13.37 27.08 -16.21
N ARG A 500 -12.60 27.77 -17.06
CA ARG A 500 -12.53 27.59 -18.51
C ARG A 500 -11.18 26.95 -18.86
N VAL A 501 -11.17 25.91 -19.68
CA VAL A 501 -9.92 25.28 -20.15
C VAL A 501 -9.68 25.60 -21.62
N VAL A 502 -8.49 26.08 -21.95
CA VAL A 502 -8.05 26.31 -23.34
C VAL A 502 -6.91 25.33 -23.64
N VAL A 503 -7.09 24.44 -24.61
CA VAL A 503 -6.08 23.44 -24.98
C VAL A 503 -5.32 23.92 -26.23
N GLY A 504 -4.07 24.34 -26.05
CA GLY A 504 -3.15 24.71 -27.12
C GLY A 504 -2.34 23.52 -27.61
N SER A 505 -2.44 23.16 -28.90
CA SER A 505 -1.67 22.06 -29.48
C SER A 505 -1.45 22.24 -30.98
N ASN A 506 -0.34 21.71 -31.51
CA ASN A 506 -0.13 21.59 -32.95
C ASN A 506 -0.83 20.36 -33.54
N VAL A 507 -1.37 19.47 -32.70
CA VAL A 507 -2.17 18.30 -33.09
C VAL A 507 -3.65 18.61 -32.88
N SER A 508 -4.26 19.32 -33.84
CA SER A 508 -5.63 19.83 -33.74
C SER A 508 -6.68 18.74 -33.47
N ALA A 509 -6.51 17.54 -34.03
CA ALA A 509 -7.46 16.43 -33.85
C ALA A 509 -7.53 15.94 -32.39
N GLU A 510 -6.38 15.79 -31.73
CA GLU A 510 -6.31 15.38 -30.32
C GLU A 510 -6.86 16.48 -29.40
N ALA A 511 -6.48 17.73 -29.65
CA ALA A 511 -6.97 18.86 -28.85
C ALA A 511 -8.49 19.03 -28.97
N THR A 512 -9.04 18.89 -30.18
CA THR A 512 -10.50 18.92 -30.40
C THR A 512 -11.19 17.78 -29.68
N ALA A 513 -10.63 16.57 -29.69
CA ALA A 513 -11.19 15.43 -28.99
C ALA A 513 -11.22 15.62 -27.46
N LEU A 514 -10.21 16.28 -26.88
CA LEU A 514 -10.15 16.56 -25.44
C LEU A 514 -11.26 17.51 -24.96
N VAL A 515 -11.73 18.42 -25.81
CA VAL A 515 -12.73 19.45 -25.46
C VAL A 515 -14.12 19.17 -26.04
N ALA A 516 -14.27 18.11 -26.82
CA ALA A 516 -15.52 17.78 -27.49
C ALA A 516 -16.70 17.64 -26.51
N GLY A 517 -17.80 18.34 -26.81
CA GLY A 517 -19.03 18.29 -25.99
C GLY A 517 -18.94 19.02 -24.64
N ARG A 518 -18.00 19.96 -24.47
CA ARG A 518 -17.78 20.71 -23.22
C ARG A 518 -17.95 22.22 -23.43
N ASP A 519 -18.96 22.82 -22.81
CA ASP A 519 -19.26 24.27 -22.98
C ASP A 519 -18.24 25.21 -22.34
N ASN A 520 -17.39 24.70 -21.43
CA ASN A 520 -16.34 25.44 -20.75
C ASN A 520 -14.92 25.01 -21.16
N ALA A 521 -14.77 24.38 -22.31
CA ALA A 521 -13.47 24.06 -22.88
C ALA A 521 -13.39 24.41 -24.37
N GLU A 522 -12.22 24.83 -24.83
CA GLU A 522 -11.96 25.03 -26.26
C GLU A 522 -10.54 24.61 -26.63
N SER A 523 -10.30 24.33 -27.90
CA SER A 523 -8.97 23.99 -28.43
C SER A 523 -8.49 25.07 -29.39
N VAL A 524 -7.19 25.37 -29.35
CA VAL A 524 -6.53 26.34 -30.22
C VAL A 524 -5.31 25.67 -30.86
N SER A 525 -5.14 25.86 -32.17
CA SER A 525 -3.92 25.41 -32.84
C SER A 525 -2.76 26.31 -32.42
N LEU A 526 -1.69 25.72 -31.88
CA LEU A 526 -0.53 26.43 -31.37
C LEU A 526 0.74 25.60 -31.58
N ASP A 527 1.73 26.19 -32.25
CA ASP A 527 3.13 25.75 -32.19
C ASP A 527 3.86 26.58 -31.14
N ILE A 528 4.57 25.95 -30.21
CA ILE A 528 5.28 26.65 -29.12
C ILE A 528 6.38 27.59 -29.65
N SER A 529 6.87 27.36 -30.88
CA SER A 529 7.82 28.26 -31.54
C SER A 529 7.20 29.60 -31.96
N ASP A 530 5.88 29.69 -32.11
CA ASP A 530 5.17 30.95 -32.33
C ASP A 530 5.05 31.72 -31.00
N LYS A 531 6.07 32.53 -30.72
CA LYS A 531 6.16 33.32 -29.49
C LYS A 531 5.04 34.36 -29.37
N GLU A 532 4.55 34.90 -30.48
CA GLU A 532 3.50 35.93 -30.45
C GLU A 532 2.17 35.32 -30.03
N GLN A 533 1.78 34.20 -30.66
CA GLN A 533 0.57 33.49 -30.31
C GLN A 533 0.64 32.90 -28.90
N LEU A 534 1.79 32.32 -28.51
CA LEU A 534 2.03 31.81 -27.16
C LEU A 534 1.86 32.93 -26.12
N THR A 535 2.49 34.09 -26.33
CA THR A 535 2.38 35.24 -25.42
C THR A 535 0.94 35.71 -25.29
N ARG A 536 0.20 35.80 -26.40
CA ARG A 536 -1.22 36.17 -26.41
C ARG A 536 -2.05 35.20 -25.56
N LEU A 537 -1.88 33.90 -25.76
CA LEU A 537 -2.64 32.88 -25.02
C LEU A 537 -2.27 32.88 -23.53
N VAL A 538 -0.99 32.96 -23.19
CA VAL A 538 -0.52 33.02 -21.81
C VAL A 538 -1.09 34.26 -21.11
N SER A 539 -1.06 35.44 -21.75
CA SER A 539 -1.58 36.68 -21.15
C SER A 539 -3.06 36.59 -20.74
N GLY A 540 -3.86 35.80 -21.48
CA GLY A 540 -5.28 35.56 -21.21
C GLY A 540 -5.58 34.44 -20.22
N ALA A 541 -4.57 33.71 -19.74
CA ALA A 541 -4.72 32.66 -18.75
C ALA A 541 -4.51 33.18 -17.32
N ASP A 542 -5.04 32.47 -16.34
CA ASP A 542 -4.70 32.63 -14.92
C ASP A 542 -3.59 31.65 -14.52
N VAL A 543 -3.64 30.43 -15.05
CA VAL A 543 -2.63 29.38 -14.84
C VAL A 543 -2.33 28.68 -16.16
N VAL A 544 -1.06 28.45 -16.44
CA VAL A 544 -0.59 27.70 -17.61
C VAL A 544 -0.13 26.30 -17.17
N VAL A 545 -0.66 25.26 -17.78
CA VAL A 545 -0.20 23.88 -17.60
C VAL A 545 0.63 23.48 -18.80
N SER A 546 1.87 23.03 -18.57
CA SER A 546 2.79 22.64 -19.63
C SER A 546 3.04 21.14 -19.67
N PHE A 547 2.35 20.46 -20.60
CA PHE A 547 2.50 19.03 -20.92
C PHE A 547 3.22 18.81 -22.27
N VAL A 548 3.90 19.84 -22.77
CA VAL A 548 4.78 19.73 -23.94
C VAL A 548 6.10 19.01 -23.58
N PRO A 549 6.91 18.58 -24.57
CA PRO A 549 8.23 18.00 -24.30
C PRO A 549 9.12 18.87 -23.42
N ALA A 550 9.90 18.24 -22.54
CA ALA A 550 10.64 18.92 -21.47
C ALA A 550 11.59 20.04 -21.93
N PHE A 551 12.18 19.91 -23.13
CA PHE A 551 13.08 20.92 -23.69
C PHE A 551 12.39 22.24 -24.06
N LEU A 552 11.07 22.28 -24.10
CA LEU A 552 10.28 23.49 -24.41
C LEU A 552 9.83 24.24 -23.15
N HIS A 553 9.91 23.64 -21.96
CA HIS A 553 9.34 24.22 -20.74
C HIS A 553 9.94 25.57 -20.36
N THR A 554 11.25 25.74 -20.52
CA THR A 554 11.93 27.00 -20.17
C THR A 554 11.40 28.17 -21.00
N GLY A 555 11.18 27.97 -22.31
CA GLY A 555 10.62 29.02 -23.18
C GLY A 555 9.18 29.39 -22.79
N VAL A 556 8.36 28.42 -22.37
CA VAL A 556 7.02 28.68 -21.84
C VAL A 556 7.10 29.43 -20.50
N ALA A 557 7.98 29.01 -19.60
CA ALA A 557 8.18 29.61 -18.29
C ALA A 557 8.64 31.07 -18.39
N GLU A 558 9.54 31.40 -19.32
CA GLU A 558 9.96 32.77 -19.60
C GLU A 558 8.78 33.67 -19.97
N VAL A 559 7.89 33.19 -20.85
CA VAL A 559 6.67 33.92 -21.23
C VAL A 559 5.73 34.06 -20.04
N CYS A 560 5.57 33.01 -19.21
CA CYS A 560 4.76 33.07 -17.99
C CYS A 560 5.28 34.12 -17.01
N VAL A 561 6.60 34.19 -16.78
CA VAL A 561 7.23 35.20 -15.92
C VAL A 561 7.00 36.60 -16.49
N GLN A 562 7.22 36.81 -17.79
CA GLN A 562 7.00 38.10 -18.46
C GLN A 562 5.54 38.57 -18.36
N GLN A 563 4.58 37.65 -18.48
CA GLN A 563 3.14 37.93 -18.41
C GLN A 563 2.56 37.85 -17.00
N ARG A 564 3.40 37.57 -15.98
CA ARG A 564 3.02 37.40 -14.57
C ARG A 564 1.95 36.33 -14.35
N LYS A 565 2.10 35.17 -15.00
CA LYS A 565 1.16 34.04 -14.93
C LYS A 565 1.79 32.85 -14.27
N HIS A 566 1.03 32.15 -13.43
CA HIS A 566 1.51 30.92 -12.78
C HIS A 566 1.63 29.78 -13.80
N MET A 567 2.57 28.87 -13.55
CA MET A 567 2.83 27.71 -14.40
C MET A 567 2.87 26.42 -13.57
N VAL A 568 2.32 25.34 -14.12
CA VAL A 568 2.36 23.99 -13.57
C VAL A 568 2.88 23.00 -14.60
N THR A 569 3.79 22.10 -14.22
CA THR A 569 4.29 21.05 -15.13
C THR A 569 4.65 19.76 -14.40
N ALA A 570 4.46 18.62 -15.07
CA ALA A 570 4.80 17.28 -14.56
C ALA A 570 6.25 16.86 -14.88
N SER A 571 7.14 17.81 -15.17
CA SER A 571 8.53 17.55 -15.57
C SER A 571 9.55 18.02 -14.53
N TYR A 572 10.71 17.37 -14.53
CA TYR A 572 11.88 17.74 -13.73
C TYR A 572 12.28 19.21 -13.91
N VAL A 573 12.79 19.82 -12.84
CA VAL A 573 13.42 21.15 -12.89
C VAL A 573 14.80 21.03 -13.54
N SER A 574 14.96 21.59 -14.75
CA SER A 574 16.27 21.72 -15.39
C SER A 574 17.10 22.86 -14.79
N LYS A 575 18.39 22.93 -15.11
CA LYS A 575 19.25 24.06 -14.67
C LYS A 575 18.75 25.39 -15.22
N GLU A 576 18.30 25.39 -16.47
CA GLU A 576 17.74 26.55 -17.15
C GLU A 576 16.41 26.98 -16.52
N MET A 577 15.56 26.01 -16.15
CA MET A 577 14.32 26.28 -15.40
C MET A 577 14.64 26.90 -14.03
N GLN A 578 15.57 26.31 -13.27
CA GLN A 578 15.96 26.81 -11.94
C GLN A 578 16.54 28.24 -11.99
N ALA A 579 17.21 28.62 -13.09
CA ALA A 579 17.73 29.97 -13.28
C ALA A 579 16.64 31.06 -13.34
N LEU A 580 15.37 30.67 -13.60
CA LEU A 580 14.22 31.58 -13.60
C LEU A 580 13.67 31.85 -12.20
N ASP A 581 14.18 31.22 -11.14
CA ASP A 581 13.62 31.35 -9.79
C ASP A 581 13.57 32.80 -9.28
N ALA A 582 14.67 33.55 -9.44
CA ALA A 582 14.74 34.94 -9.00
C ALA A 582 13.78 35.86 -9.77
N SER A 583 13.67 35.67 -11.10
CA SER A 583 12.77 36.48 -11.94
C SER A 583 11.30 36.11 -11.70
N ALA A 584 11.00 34.83 -11.47
CA ALA A 584 9.67 34.37 -11.07
C ALA A 584 9.24 34.95 -9.72
N LYS A 585 10.12 34.92 -8.70
CA LYS A 585 9.88 35.58 -7.40
C LYS A 585 9.64 37.08 -7.55
N ALA A 586 10.48 37.77 -8.32
CA ALA A 586 10.34 39.21 -8.56
C ALA A 586 9.04 39.57 -9.31
N SER A 587 8.52 38.65 -10.11
CA SER A 587 7.29 38.83 -10.89
C SER A 587 6.03 38.34 -10.17
N ASP A 588 6.15 37.89 -8.92
CA ASP A 588 5.07 37.26 -8.13
C ASP A 588 4.47 36.01 -8.83
N VAL A 589 5.33 35.24 -9.49
CA VAL A 589 4.95 34.04 -10.25
C VAL A 589 5.35 32.77 -9.51
N LEU A 590 4.47 31.79 -9.56
CA LEU A 590 4.69 30.41 -9.11
C LEU A 590 4.92 29.55 -10.34
N ILE A 591 6.02 28.81 -10.36
CA ILE A 591 6.28 27.75 -11.32
C ILE A 591 6.38 26.46 -10.52
N MET A 592 5.29 25.68 -10.49
CA MET A 592 5.27 24.39 -9.81
C MET A 592 5.65 23.28 -10.80
N ASN A 593 6.85 22.72 -10.61
CA ASN A 593 7.36 21.61 -11.40
C ASN A 593 7.09 20.29 -10.70
N GLU A 594 7.45 19.19 -11.35
CA GLU A 594 7.50 17.88 -10.72
C GLU A 594 6.18 17.48 -10.05
N VAL A 595 5.03 17.72 -10.70
CA VAL A 595 3.69 17.32 -10.20
C VAL A 595 3.00 16.25 -11.08
N GLY A 596 3.75 15.21 -11.45
CA GLY A 596 3.23 14.02 -12.12
C GLY A 596 3.25 12.78 -11.23
N LEU A 597 3.66 11.64 -11.79
CA LEU A 597 3.88 10.39 -11.05
C LEU A 597 5.29 10.32 -10.46
N ASP A 598 6.30 10.33 -11.34
CA ASP A 598 7.73 10.32 -11.04
C ASP A 598 8.43 11.17 -12.12
N PRO A 599 8.61 12.48 -11.88
CA PRO A 599 8.55 13.15 -10.58
C PRO A 599 7.15 13.72 -10.24
N GLY A 600 6.70 13.52 -9.01
CA GLY A 600 5.50 14.11 -8.41
C GLY A 600 4.95 13.36 -7.23
N ILE A 601 4.08 12.37 -7.46
CA ILE A 601 3.54 11.52 -6.40
C ILE A 601 4.68 10.96 -5.54
N ASP A 602 5.81 10.56 -6.15
CA ASP A 602 6.99 10.07 -5.41
C ASP A 602 7.58 11.09 -4.43
N HIS A 603 7.56 12.39 -4.75
CA HIS A 603 7.96 13.45 -3.80
C HIS A 603 6.94 13.58 -2.68
N MET A 604 5.65 13.61 -3.04
CA MET A 604 4.56 13.83 -2.10
C MET A 604 4.49 12.71 -1.06
N SER A 605 4.50 11.44 -1.51
CA SER A 605 4.48 10.26 -0.64
C SER A 605 5.75 10.15 0.20
N ALA A 606 6.92 10.44 -0.38
CA ALA A 606 8.17 10.40 0.38
C ALA A 606 8.22 11.48 1.46
N MET A 607 7.87 12.73 1.13
CA MET A 607 7.87 13.84 2.08
C MET A 607 6.87 13.62 3.22
N LYS A 608 5.71 13.00 2.96
CA LYS A 608 4.77 12.62 4.02
C LYS A 608 5.44 11.76 5.11
N ILE A 609 6.24 10.76 4.71
CA ILE A 609 6.93 9.86 5.65
C ILE A 609 8.12 10.56 6.29
N ILE A 610 8.89 11.34 5.52
CA ILE A 610 10.05 12.08 6.02
C ILE A 610 9.62 13.11 7.07
N ASP A 611 8.53 13.84 6.84
CA ASP A 611 8.01 14.83 7.79
C ASP A 611 7.36 14.16 9.01
N ASP A 612 6.80 12.94 8.88
CA ASP A 612 6.40 12.13 10.03
C ASP A 612 7.60 11.67 10.87
N ALA A 613 8.66 11.18 10.22
CA ALA A 613 9.91 10.81 10.87
C ALA A 613 10.52 12.01 11.61
N LYS A 614 10.58 13.19 10.98
CA LYS A 614 11.05 14.44 11.61
C LYS A 614 10.19 14.83 12.82
N ARG A 615 8.85 14.74 12.72
CA ARG A 615 7.93 15.01 13.85
C ARG A 615 8.15 14.05 15.03
N ARG A 616 8.49 12.78 14.74
CA ARG A 616 8.82 11.75 15.73
C ARG A 616 10.29 11.80 16.19
N ASN A 617 11.05 12.81 15.78
CA ASN A 617 12.49 12.97 16.05
C ASN A 617 13.34 11.76 15.62
N LEU A 618 12.95 11.11 14.51
CA LEU A 618 13.69 10.01 13.89
C LEU A 618 14.59 10.53 12.78
N LYS A 619 15.79 9.97 12.67
CA LYS A 619 16.74 10.27 11.58
C LYS A 619 16.52 9.31 10.42
N VAL A 620 16.31 9.84 9.21
CA VAL A 620 16.28 9.02 7.99
C VAL A 620 17.72 8.66 7.62
N ARG A 621 18.05 7.37 7.71
CA ARG A 621 19.36 6.81 7.35
C ARG A 621 19.38 6.28 5.92
N SER A 622 18.27 5.74 5.43
CA SER A 622 18.20 5.18 4.08
C SER A 622 16.94 5.61 3.35
N PHE A 623 17.05 5.82 2.05
CA PHE A 623 15.92 6.02 1.15
C PHE A 623 16.15 5.28 -0.18
N ILE A 624 15.25 4.35 -0.49
CA ILE A 624 15.14 3.67 -1.79
C ILE A 624 13.77 3.99 -2.37
N SER A 625 13.73 4.35 -3.65
CA SER A 625 12.48 4.54 -4.39
C SER A 625 12.53 3.87 -5.76
N TRP A 626 11.58 2.99 -6.01
CA TRP A 626 11.36 2.32 -7.29
C TRP A 626 10.02 2.74 -7.88
N CYS A 627 9.99 3.03 -9.19
CA CYS A 627 8.74 3.33 -9.90
C CYS A 627 8.74 2.74 -11.31
N GLY A 628 7.60 2.24 -11.79
CA GLY A 628 7.43 1.76 -13.16
C GLY A 628 6.00 1.94 -13.67
N GLY A 629 5.87 2.53 -14.86
CA GLY A 629 4.67 2.45 -15.68
C GLY A 629 4.85 1.35 -16.72
N LEU A 630 4.06 0.28 -16.61
CA LEU A 630 4.21 -0.99 -17.30
C LEU A 630 2.87 -1.45 -17.88
N PRO A 631 2.83 -2.37 -18.85
CA PRO A 631 1.59 -3.09 -19.14
C PRO A 631 1.17 -3.91 -17.91
N ALA A 632 -0.13 -4.10 -17.71
CA ALA A 632 -0.61 -5.11 -16.76
C ALA A 632 -0.06 -6.50 -17.17
N PRO A 633 0.13 -7.46 -16.24
CA PRO A 633 0.73 -8.76 -16.54
C PRO A 633 0.13 -9.46 -17.77
N GLU A 634 -1.19 -9.43 -17.91
CA GLU A 634 -1.93 -10.01 -19.03
C GLU A 634 -1.64 -9.36 -20.39
N ALA A 635 -1.20 -8.11 -20.40
CA ALA A 635 -0.88 -7.33 -21.60
C ALA A 635 0.64 -7.25 -21.86
N SER A 636 1.46 -7.90 -21.03
CA SER A 636 2.92 -7.78 -21.07
C SER A 636 3.59 -8.69 -22.12
N ASN A 637 2.85 -9.61 -22.76
CA ASN A 637 3.38 -10.59 -23.72
C ASN A 637 3.84 -9.96 -25.05
N THR A 638 4.94 -9.23 -24.98
CA THR A 638 5.65 -8.55 -26.06
C THR A 638 7.14 -8.83 -25.87
N PRO A 639 7.99 -8.74 -26.91
CA PRO A 639 9.42 -9.03 -26.76
C PRO A 639 10.13 -8.23 -25.65
N LEU A 640 9.66 -6.99 -25.43
CA LEU A 640 10.18 -6.07 -24.42
C LEU A 640 9.50 -6.18 -23.05
N GLY A 641 8.41 -6.92 -22.92
CA GLY A 641 7.57 -6.81 -21.73
C GLY A 641 7.01 -5.40 -21.55
N TYR A 642 6.87 -4.60 -22.62
CA TYR A 642 6.61 -3.16 -22.50
C TYR A 642 5.65 -2.68 -23.60
N LYS A 643 4.74 -1.78 -23.21
CA LYS A 643 3.85 -1.06 -24.11
C LYS A 643 3.85 0.42 -23.76
N PHE A 644 3.75 1.27 -24.78
CA PHE A 644 3.94 2.70 -24.63
C PHE A 644 2.62 3.40 -24.29
N SER A 645 2.53 3.94 -23.07
CA SER A 645 1.48 4.86 -22.61
C SER A 645 1.94 6.34 -22.64
N TRP A 646 3.16 6.59 -23.13
CA TRP A 646 3.79 7.90 -23.31
C TRP A 646 4.89 7.80 -24.38
N SER A 647 5.60 8.90 -24.65
CA SER A 647 6.56 9.02 -25.78
C SER A 647 7.65 7.92 -25.78
N PRO A 648 7.68 7.02 -26.80
CA PRO A 648 8.71 5.98 -26.90
C PRO A 648 10.13 6.52 -27.00
N ARG A 649 10.30 7.66 -27.70
CA ARG A 649 11.59 8.34 -27.80
C ARG A 649 12.12 8.73 -26.42
N GLY A 650 11.25 9.20 -25.53
CA GLY A 650 11.61 9.53 -24.15
C GLY A 650 12.07 8.30 -23.35
N VAL A 651 11.39 7.16 -23.49
CA VAL A 651 11.79 5.89 -22.86
C VAL A 651 13.19 5.46 -23.33
N LEU A 652 13.41 5.43 -24.65
CA LEU A 652 14.66 4.94 -25.24
C LEU A 652 15.85 5.85 -24.90
N THR A 653 15.64 7.17 -24.91
CA THR A 653 16.67 8.13 -24.51
C THR A 653 16.96 8.08 -23.01
N ALA A 654 15.94 7.86 -22.17
CA ALA A 654 16.13 7.70 -20.73
C ALA A 654 17.01 6.48 -20.38
N SER A 655 16.93 5.40 -21.15
CA SER A 655 17.82 4.24 -21.03
C SER A 655 19.29 4.53 -21.36
N GLY A 656 19.63 5.74 -21.81
CA GLY A 656 20.98 6.20 -22.08
C GLY A 656 21.47 7.33 -21.15
N ASN A 657 20.74 7.66 -20.08
CA ASN A 657 21.17 8.66 -19.11
C ASN A 657 22.21 8.10 -18.14
N ASP A 658 23.13 8.95 -17.68
CA ASP A 658 23.97 8.60 -16.54
C ASP A 658 23.10 8.46 -15.28
N ALA A 659 23.47 7.53 -14.41
CA ALA A 659 22.84 7.34 -13.11
C ALA A 659 23.86 7.49 -11.99
N THR A 660 23.51 8.17 -10.91
CA THR A 660 24.37 8.40 -9.75
C THR A 660 23.58 8.20 -8.45
N TYR A 661 24.13 7.40 -7.52
CA TYR A 661 23.48 7.08 -6.24
C TYR A 661 24.52 6.80 -5.15
N TRP A 662 24.06 6.66 -3.90
CA TRP A 662 24.91 6.46 -2.73
C TRP A 662 24.62 5.15 -2.02
N THR A 663 25.69 4.43 -1.66
CA THR A 663 25.64 3.34 -0.68
C THR A 663 26.78 3.50 0.32
N GLY A 664 26.42 3.68 1.58
CA GLY A 664 27.31 3.86 2.72
C GLY A 664 28.07 2.59 3.09
N GLY A 665 29.03 2.20 2.26
CA GLY A 665 30.27 1.53 2.70
C GLY A 665 30.19 0.11 3.25
N LYS A 666 29.15 -0.67 2.96
CA LYS A 666 29.10 -2.12 3.24
C LYS A 666 28.56 -2.97 2.08
N VAL A 667 28.99 -2.67 0.85
CA VAL A 667 28.81 -3.57 -0.30
C VAL A 667 30.18 -4.11 -0.70
N GLN A 668 30.36 -5.44 -0.57
CA GLN A 668 31.51 -6.13 -1.16
C GLN A 668 31.43 -5.98 -2.67
N ALA A 669 32.48 -5.39 -3.24
CA ALA A 669 32.64 -5.18 -4.68
C ALA A 669 32.52 -6.51 -5.45
N THR A 670 31.53 -6.62 -6.33
CA THR A 670 31.51 -7.63 -7.38
C THR A 670 32.06 -7.04 -8.68
N LYS A 671 33.29 -7.46 -8.99
CA LYS A 671 33.98 -7.51 -10.29
C LYS A 671 33.66 -6.42 -11.34
N ALA A 672 34.45 -5.34 -11.34
CA ALA A 672 34.94 -4.70 -12.58
C ALA A 672 36.09 -3.70 -12.36
N ASN A 673 36.19 -3.02 -11.21
CA ASN A 673 37.22 -1.99 -11.00
C ASN A 673 38.10 -2.28 -9.78
N PHE A 674 39.05 -3.20 -9.94
CA PHE A 674 40.20 -3.31 -9.03
C PHE A 674 41.48 -3.14 -9.85
N GLN A 675 41.83 -1.89 -10.11
CA GLN A 675 43.19 -1.55 -10.52
C GLN A 675 43.61 -0.28 -9.75
N MET A 676 44.56 -0.49 -8.84
CA MET A 676 45.38 0.51 -8.14
C MET A 676 44.66 1.61 -7.33
N GLY A 677 44.51 1.35 -6.02
CA GLY A 677 44.82 2.36 -4.99
C GLY A 677 43.95 3.61 -4.85
N CYS A 678 42.66 3.56 -5.19
CA CYS A 678 41.73 4.70 -4.99
C CYS A 678 40.82 4.49 -3.77
N GLU A 679 40.57 5.57 -3.01
CA GLU A 679 39.64 5.64 -1.88
C GLU A 679 38.30 4.93 -2.16
N LEU A 680 37.77 4.20 -1.15
CA LEU A 680 36.44 3.60 -1.17
C LEU A 680 35.40 4.64 -1.61
N THR A 681 35.01 4.61 -2.89
CA THR A 681 34.07 5.58 -3.42
C THR A 681 32.66 5.12 -3.04
N LEU A 682 32.07 5.74 -2.03
CA LEU A 682 30.71 5.49 -1.51
C LEU A 682 29.61 5.95 -2.49
N LYS A 683 30.01 6.74 -3.48
CA LYS A 683 29.19 7.25 -4.59
C LYS A 683 29.39 6.38 -5.83
N TYR A 684 28.30 5.87 -6.38
CA TYR A 684 28.30 5.05 -7.58
C TYR A 684 27.77 5.86 -8.76
N THR A 685 28.50 5.83 -9.88
CA THR A 685 28.07 6.44 -11.16
C THR A 685 28.07 5.36 -12.24
N ILE A 686 26.92 5.11 -12.84
CA ILE A 686 26.76 4.25 -14.03
C ILE A 686 26.66 5.17 -15.24
N ALA A 687 27.62 5.07 -16.15
CA ALA A 687 27.56 5.81 -17.40
C ALA A 687 26.37 5.34 -18.25
N GLY A 688 25.70 6.24 -18.95
CA GLY A 688 24.49 5.93 -19.71
C GLY A 688 24.66 4.84 -20.77
N ARG A 689 25.87 4.72 -21.34
CA ARG A 689 26.24 3.63 -22.26
C ARG A 689 26.20 2.24 -21.62
N ASP A 690 26.39 2.18 -20.31
CA ASP A 690 26.49 0.98 -19.50
C ASP A 690 25.20 0.73 -18.68
N LEU A 691 24.29 1.71 -18.58
CA LEU A 691 23.06 1.62 -17.76
C LEU A 691 22.21 0.35 -18.01
N LEU A 692 22.02 -0.05 -19.26
CA LEU A 692 21.26 -1.26 -19.60
C LEU A 692 22.03 -2.56 -19.31
N ARG A 693 23.37 -2.51 -19.37
CA ARG A 693 24.23 -3.65 -19.06
C ARG A 693 24.26 -3.87 -17.55
N ASP A 694 24.44 -2.79 -16.80
CA ASP A 694 24.62 -2.79 -15.35
C ASP A 694 23.27 -2.55 -14.63
N HIS A 695 22.20 -3.15 -15.16
CA HIS A 695 20.86 -3.11 -14.58
C HIS A 695 20.75 -4.05 -13.36
N PHE A 696 19.73 -3.86 -12.53
CA PHE A 696 19.39 -4.75 -11.42
C PHE A 696 18.51 -5.90 -11.95
N PRO A 697 19.02 -7.13 -12.07
CA PRO A 697 18.32 -8.21 -12.78
C PRO A 697 17.03 -8.67 -12.10
N VAL A 698 16.97 -8.49 -10.77
CA VAL A 698 15.77 -8.68 -9.96
C VAL A 698 15.71 -7.52 -8.96
N VAL A 699 14.50 -7.01 -8.71
CA VAL A 699 14.22 -5.98 -7.70
C VAL A 699 13.24 -6.55 -6.70
N ARG A 700 13.62 -6.53 -5.42
CA ARG A 700 12.74 -6.90 -4.32
C ARG A 700 11.69 -5.82 -4.13
N THR A 701 10.43 -6.22 -4.25
CA THR A 701 9.27 -5.38 -3.93
C THR A 701 8.22 -6.27 -3.24
N PRO A 702 7.33 -5.70 -2.42
CA PRO A 702 6.24 -6.46 -1.81
C PRO A 702 5.11 -6.81 -2.80
N PHE A 703 5.27 -6.54 -4.09
CA PHE A 703 4.30 -6.85 -5.13
C PHE A 703 4.26 -8.35 -5.42
N GLN A 704 3.36 -9.07 -4.74
CA GLN A 704 3.18 -10.51 -4.93
C GLN A 704 2.85 -10.86 -6.38
N GLY A 705 3.49 -11.90 -6.92
CA GLY A 705 3.26 -12.38 -8.29
C GLY A 705 4.02 -11.64 -9.39
N PHE A 706 4.86 -10.65 -9.05
CA PHE A 706 5.69 -9.91 -10.00
C PHE A 706 7.16 -10.27 -9.87
N VAL A 707 7.85 -10.32 -11.02
CA VAL A 707 9.31 -10.37 -11.07
C VAL A 707 9.78 -9.18 -11.90
N PHE A 708 10.26 -8.15 -11.22
CA PHE A 708 10.77 -6.93 -11.84
C PHE A 708 12.29 -6.95 -11.91
N GLU A 709 12.82 -6.33 -12.95
CA GLU A 709 14.20 -5.82 -13.01
C GLU A 709 14.19 -4.30 -12.81
N GLY A 710 15.36 -3.70 -12.56
CA GLY A 710 15.51 -2.30 -12.20
C GLY A 710 16.62 -1.58 -12.98
N LEU A 711 16.42 -0.30 -13.26
CA LEU A 711 17.44 0.61 -13.80
C LEU A 711 17.66 1.75 -12.81
N ALA A 712 18.91 2.10 -12.48
CA ALA A 712 19.18 3.30 -11.69
C ALA A 712 18.73 4.56 -12.46
N ASN A 713 18.16 5.55 -11.77
CA ASN A 713 17.53 6.70 -12.41
C ASN A 713 18.25 8.01 -12.10
N ARG A 714 18.89 8.61 -13.13
CA ARG A 714 19.50 9.96 -13.09
C ARG A 714 20.33 10.18 -11.81
N ASP A 715 20.34 11.39 -11.26
CA ASP A 715 21.03 11.69 -10.01
C ASP A 715 20.09 11.57 -8.81
N SER A 716 20.32 10.57 -7.97
CA SER A 716 19.60 10.37 -6.71
C SER A 716 20.10 11.29 -5.59
N LEU A 717 21.31 11.85 -5.70
CA LEU A 717 21.94 12.58 -4.60
C LEU A 717 21.34 13.96 -4.38
N SER A 718 20.90 14.62 -5.46
CA SER A 718 20.20 15.91 -5.41
C SER A 718 18.94 15.90 -4.52
N TYR A 719 18.38 14.72 -4.24
CA TYR A 719 17.20 14.57 -3.40
C TYR A 719 17.48 14.64 -1.90
N VAL A 720 18.74 14.52 -1.48
CA VAL A 720 19.13 14.73 -0.07
C VAL A 720 18.79 16.15 0.37
N ASP A 721 19.18 17.14 -0.43
CA ASP A 721 18.87 18.54 -0.18
C ASP A 721 17.38 18.83 -0.42
N THR A 722 16.82 18.29 -1.50
CA THR A 722 15.40 18.49 -1.86
C THR A 722 14.43 18.05 -0.77
N TYR A 723 14.76 16.98 -0.05
CA TYR A 723 13.95 16.44 1.05
C TYR A 723 14.42 16.85 2.45
N GLY A 724 15.55 17.57 2.53
CA GLY A 724 16.16 17.97 3.81
C GLY A 724 16.51 16.78 4.70
N LEU A 725 17.27 15.81 4.16
CA LEU A 725 17.70 14.59 4.86
C LEU A 725 18.99 14.76 5.68
N GLY A 726 19.64 15.93 5.61
CA GLY A 726 20.90 16.22 6.29
C GLY A 726 22.13 15.90 5.45
N ASP A 727 23.28 15.67 6.10
CA ASP A 727 24.53 15.39 5.39
C ASP A 727 24.52 13.98 4.76
N LEU A 728 24.88 13.88 3.47
CA LEU A 728 24.95 12.59 2.76
C LEU A 728 25.84 11.54 3.46
N LYS A 729 26.90 11.98 4.16
CA LYS A 729 27.80 11.10 4.94
C LYS A 729 27.09 10.37 6.09
N ASP A 730 25.96 10.91 6.53
CA ASP A 730 25.12 10.34 7.58
C ASP A 730 24.02 9.43 7.01
N MET A 731 24.00 9.22 5.70
CA MET A 731 23.07 8.29 5.07
C MET A 731 23.75 6.95 4.77
N ASP A 732 23.04 5.87 5.06
CA ASP A 732 23.40 4.51 4.71
C ASP A 732 23.07 4.23 3.22
N THR A 733 21.95 4.72 2.69
CA THR A 733 21.58 4.52 1.27
C THR A 733 20.76 5.70 0.72
N MET A 734 21.07 6.14 -0.50
CA MET A 734 20.24 7.11 -1.24
C MET A 734 20.09 6.69 -2.70
N PHE A 735 18.89 6.25 -3.09
CA PHE A 735 18.66 5.68 -4.41
C PHE A 735 17.25 5.88 -4.95
N ARG A 736 17.18 6.19 -6.24
CA ARG A 736 15.96 6.17 -7.06
C ARG A 736 16.21 5.34 -8.31
N GLY A 737 15.22 4.54 -8.68
CA GLY A 737 15.30 3.64 -9.82
C GLY A 737 13.96 3.39 -10.50
N THR A 738 14.04 2.79 -11.69
CA THR A 738 12.91 2.51 -12.58
C THR A 738 12.69 1.01 -12.70
N LEU A 739 11.45 0.55 -12.53
CA LEU A 739 11.06 -0.86 -12.66
C LEU A 739 10.75 -1.24 -14.12
N ARG A 740 11.13 -2.46 -14.53
CA ARG A 740 10.78 -3.11 -15.80
C ARG A 740 10.50 -4.59 -15.59
N TYR A 741 9.88 -5.25 -16.55
CA TYR A 741 9.80 -6.71 -16.58
C TYR A 741 11.10 -7.32 -17.08
N GLN A 742 11.38 -8.57 -16.67
CA GLN A 742 12.64 -9.24 -16.95
C GLN A 742 13.00 -9.36 -18.44
N GLY A 743 14.27 -9.07 -18.71
CA GLY A 743 14.93 -9.08 -20.01
C GLY A 743 14.56 -7.91 -20.92
N TYR A 744 13.89 -6.88 -20.40
CA TYR A 744 13.78 -5.59 -21.07
C TYR A 744 15.18 -5.00 -21.32
N SER A 745 16.02 -4.98 -20.29
CA SER A 745 17.35 -4.34 -20.33
C SER A 745 18.31 -5.07 -21.25
N ASP A 746 18.32 -6.40 -21.22
CA ASP A 746 19.14 -7.22 -22.11
C ASP A 746 18.78 -7.01 -23.59
N LEU A 747 17.49 -6.98 -23.91
CA LEU A 747 17.03 -6.77 -25.28
C LEU A 747 17.34 -5.35 -25.78
N LEU A 748 17.12 -4.31 -24.96
CA LEU A 748 17.53 -2.95 -25.34
C LEU A 748 19.05 -2.80 -25.45
N TYR A 749 19.83 -3.49 -24.60
CA TYR A 749 21.28 -3.49 -24.68
C TYR A 749 21.76 -4.15 -25.99
N ALA A 750 21.14 -5.25 -26.40
CA ALA A 750 21.39 -5.85 -27.71
C ALA A 750 21.04 -4.88 -28.86
N PHE A 751 19.89 -4.19 -28.80
CA PHE A 751 19.52 -3.16 -29.78
C PHE A 751 20.54 -2.02 -29.84
N ARG A 752 21.09 -1.60 -28.70
CA ARG A 752 22.21 -0.63 -28.65
C ARG A 752 23.44 -1.15 -29.39
N LYS A 753 23.88 -2.38 -29.10
CA LYS A 753 25.04 -3.00 -29.76
C LYS A 753 24.87 -3.14 -31.27
N LEU A 754 23.64 -3.34 -31.73
CA LEU A 754 23.32 -3.47 -33.14
C LEU A 754 23.23 -2.10 -33.87
N GLY A 755 23.05 -1.00 -33.13
CA GLY A 755 22.99 0.37 -33.66
C GLY A 755 21.60 0.99 -33.69
N PHE A 756 20.56 0.31 -33.17
CA PHE A 756 19.18 0.80 -33.22
C PHE A 756 18.91 2.01 -32.31
N LEU A 757 19.77 2.24 -31.31
CA LEU A 757 19.67 3.40 -30.41
C LEU A 757 20.56 4.57 -30.82
N ASP A 758 21.13 4.55 -32.03
CA ASP A 758 21.95 5.65 -32.54
C ASP A 758 21.08 6.87 -32.86
N GLN A 759 21.49 8.04 -32.35
CA GLN A 759 20.86 9.33 -32.60
C GLN A 759 21.63 10.15 -33.64
N THR A 760 22.82 9.69 -34.02
CA THR A 760 23.68 10.33 -35.00
C THR A 760 23.33 9.81 -36.40
N SER A 761 23.69 10.59 -37.43
CA SER A 761 23.59 10.18 -38.84
C SER A 761 22.16 9.90 -39.34
N PRO A 762 21.33 10.93 -39.57
CA PRO A 762 20.00 10.76 -40.15
C PRO A 762 20.07 10.13 -41.55
N PHE A 763 19.18 9.19 -41.84
CA PHE A 763 19.08 8.56 -43.15
C PHE A 763 17.63 8.39 -43.59
N ALA A 764 17.40 8.40 -44.90
CA ALA A 764 16.10 8.10 -45.48
C ALA A 764 15.99 6.60 -45.77
N SER A 765 14.82 6.02 -45.46
CA SER A 765 14.47 4.65 -45.84
C SER A 765 13.10 4.66 -46.50
N THR A 766 12.91 3.80 -47.51
CA THR A 766 11.65 3.68 -48.26
C THR A 766 10.72 2.63 -47.66
N ASN A 767 11.27 1.71 -46.85
CA ASN A 767 10.55 0.66 -46.13
C ASN A 767 11.38 0.17 -44.93
N TRP A 768 10.75 -0.62 -44.05
CA TRP A 768 11.39 -1.12 -42.84
C TRP A 768 12.53 -2.11 -43.12
N ASP A 769 12.48 -2.90 -44.19
CA ASP A 769 13.59 -3.80 -44.55
C ASP A 769 14.87 -3.04 -44.87
N GLN A 770 14.75 -1.93 -45.61
CA GLN A 770 15.88 -1.03 -45.88
C GLN A 770 16.40 -0.39 -44.58
N TYR A 771 15.51 -0.03 -43.65
CA TYR A 771 15.88 0.47 -42.33
C TYR A 771 16.70 -0.56 -41.53
N PHE A 772 16.20 -1.80 -41.41
CA PHE A 772 16.91 -2.87 -40.70
C PHE A 772 18.26 -3.19 -41.36
N ALA A 773 18.31 -3.24 -42.70
CA ALA A 773 19.54 -3.46 -43.44
C ALA A 773 20.57 -2.33 -43.20
N HIS A 774 20.11 -1.07 -43.23
CA HIS A 774 20.97 0.09 -42.97
C HIS A 774 21.56 0.05 -41.56
N VAL A 775 20.73 -0.16 -40.53
CA VAL A 775 21.20 -0.17 -39.14
C VAL A 775 22.16 -1.35 -38.89
N LEU A 776 21.78 -2.57 -39.27
CA LEU A 776 22.57 -3.77 -39.01
C LEU A 776 23.93 -3.73 -39.73
N SER A 777 23.96 -3.27 -40.98
CA SER A 777 25.19 -3.15 -41.77
C SER A 777 26.00 -1.88 -41.50
N SER A 778 25.54 -1.00 -40.60
CA SER A 778 26.12 0.32 -40.34
C SER A 778 26.26 1.16 -41.62
N GLY A 779 25.18 1.21 -42.40
CA GLY A 779 25.04 1.99 -43.63
C GLY A 779 25.68 1.39 -44.88
N LYS A 780 26.28 0.20 -44.80
CA LYS A 780 27.05 -0.40 -45.91
C LYS A 780 26.19 -1.13 -46.94
N GLN A 781 25.00 -1.59 -46.58
CA GLN A 781 24.15 -2.41 -47.46
C GLN A 781 22.69 -1.95 -47.41
N GLN A 782 22.02 -1.98 -48.56
CA GLN A 782 20.60 -1.63 -48.69
C GLN A 782 19.65 -2.82 -48.51
N LYS A 783 20.16 -4.05 -48.53
CA LYS A 783 19.42 -5.29 -48.34
C LYS A 783 20.32 -6.35 -47.72
N LEU A 784 19.77 -7.17 -46.82
CA LEU A 784 20.46 -8.28 -46.16
C LEU A 784 19.63 -9.56 -46.32
N SER A 785 20.29 -10.68 -46.61
CA SER A 785 19.66 -12.01 -46.50
C SER A 785 19.46 -12.41 -45.04
N GLU A 786 18.65 -13.43 -44.79
CA GLU A 786 18.43 -13.97 -43.44
C GLU A 786 19.73 -14.45 -42.79
N SER A 787 20.59 -15.12 -43.57
CA SER A 787 21.92 -15.54 -43.10
C SER A 787 22.83 -14.36 -42.76
N ASP A 788 22.80 -13.28 -43.56
CA ASP A 788 23.61 -12.10 -43.28
C ASP A 788 23.16 -11.42 -41.98
N ARG A 789 21.84 -11.29 -41.76
CA ARG A 789 21.28 -10.73 -40.53
C ARG A 789 21.73 -11.53 -39.31
N LEU A 790 21.67 -12.86 -39.39
CA LEU A 790 22.04 -13.75 -38.30
C LEU A 790 23.57 -13.74 -38.02
N GLN A 791 24.38 -13.63 -39.07
CA GLN A 791 25.83 -13.50 -38.92
C GLN A 791 26.20 -12.16 -38.28
N ILE A 792 25.58 -11.06 -38.69
CA ILE A 792 25.79 -9.73 -38.08
C ILE A 792 25.35 -9.77 -36.61
N LEU A 793 24.21 -10.39 -36.31
CA LEU A 793 23.69 -10.52 -34.95
C LEU A 793 24.68 -11.24 -34.04
N THR A 794 25.08 -12.46 -34.41
CA THR A 794 26.02 -13.28 -33.61
C THR A 794 27.39 -12.59 -33.46
N SER A 795 27.88 -11.95 -34.52
CA SER A 795 29.14 -11.21 -34.50
C SER A 795 29.11 -9.96 -33.61
N LYS A 796 28.10 -9.09 -33.75
CA LYS A 796 28.01 -7.84 -32.97
C LYS A 796 27.67 -8.09 -31.50
N LEU A 797 26.91 -9.15 -31.20
CA LEU A 797 26.58 -9.52 -29.82
C LEU A 797 27.68 -10.35 -29.15
N GLY A 798 28.51 -11.05 -29.93
CA GLY A 798 29.52 -11.98 -29.40
C GLY A 798 28.91 -13.25 -28.81
N LEU A 799 27.78 -13.70 -29.35
CA LEU A 799 26.99 -14.83 -28.85
C LEU A 799 26.78 -15.89 -29.93
N ALA A 800 26.65 -17.15 -29.51
CA ALA A 800 26.33 -18.26 -30.40
C ALA A 800 24.92 -18.14 -31.01
N LYS A 801 24.67 -18.86 -32.11
CA LYS A 801 23.38 -18.86 -32.82
C LYS A 801 22.23 -19.35 -31.94
N ASP A 802 22.49 -20.35 -31.11
CA ASP A 802 21.56 -21.02 -30.20
C ASP A 802 21.53 -20.41 -28.80
N HIS A 803 22.22 -19.29 -28.58
CA HIS A 803 22.16 -18.58 -27.30
C HIS A 803 20.76 -17.95 -27.10
N PRO A 804 20.12 -18.08 -25.91
CA PRO A 804 18.75 -17.60 -25.68
C PRO A 804 18.53 -16.11 -25.99
N LEU A 805 19.51 -15.26 -25.69
CA LEU A 805 19.45 -13.83 -26.04
C LEU A 805 19.52 -13.61 -27.57
N THR A 806 20.28 -14.41 -28.31
CA THR A 806 20.34 -14.34 -29.77
C THR A 806 18.98 -14.68 -30.37
N GLU A 807 18.33 -15.75 -29.88
CA GLU A 807 16.98 -16.15 -30.28
C GLU A 807 15.96 -15.05 -29.96
N ARG A 808 15.97 -14.52 -28.73
CA ARG A 808 15.05 -13.43 -28.34
C ARG A 808 15.20 -12.18 -29.19
N VAL A 809 16.44 -11.79 -29.51
CA VAL A 809 16.69 -10.62 -30.38
C VAL A 809 16.23 -10.93 -31.80
N TRP A 810 16.46 -12.14 -32.29
CA TRP A 810 15.99 -12.58 -33.60
C TRP A 810 14.46 -12.51 -33.72
N ASP A 811 13.74 -13.03 -32.73
CA ASP A 811 12.27 -12.99 -32.69
C ASP A 811 11.75 -11.55 -32.63
N ALA A 812 12.37 -10.71 -31.81
CA ALA A 812 12.02 -9.29 -31.71
C ALA A 812 12.23 -8.57 -33.05
N LEU A 813 13.37 -8.77 -33.71
CA LEU A 813 13.65 -8.17 -35.01
C LEU A 813 12.71 -8.70 -36.09
N THR A 814 12.38 -10.00 -36.07
CA THR A 814 11.44 -10.62 -37.00
C THR A 814 10.05 -9.99 -36.85
N MET A 815 9.54 -9.89 -35.62
CA MET A 815 8.27 -9.22 -35.33
C MET A 815 8.27 -7.76 -35.81
N LEU A 816 9.30 -6.98 -35.46
CA LEU A 816 9.37 -5.57 -35.82
C LEU A 816 9.52 -5.35 -37.35
N SER A 817 10.25 -6.23 -38.03
CA SER A 817 10.43 -6.17 -39.48
C SER A 817 9.19 -6.59 -40.29
N SER A 818 8.20 -7.21 -39.65
CA SER A 818 6.94 -7.59 -40.30
C SER A 818 6.00 -6.41 -40.56
N GLU A 819 6.31 -5.23 -40.03
CA GLU A 819 5.55 -4.00 -40.23
C GLU A 819 5.55 -3.56 -41.70
N LYS A 820 4.36 -3.27 -42.24
CA LYS A 820 4.17 -2.94 -43.67
C LYS A 820 3.89 -1.45 -43.91
N SER A 821 3.68 -0.66 -42.87
CA SER A 821 3.47 0.78 -42.98
C SER A 821 4.70 1.52 -43.51
N ALA A 822 4.47 2.69 -44.12
CA ALA A 822 5.56 3.53 -44.62
C ALA A 822 6.48 4.01 -43.48
N THR A 823 7.77 4.04 -43.75
CA THR A 823 8.80 4.69 -42.93
C THR A 823 8.66 6.23 -42.99
N PRO A 824 9.33 6.98 -42.08
CA PRO A 824 9.34 8.44 -42.14
C PRO A 824 9.86 8.95 -43.50
N SER A 825 9.18 9.94 -44.08
CA SER A 825 9.52 10.50 -45.39
C SER A 825 10.74 11.43 -45.36
N SER A 826 11.04 12.02 -44.20
CA SER A 826 12.25 12.82 -43.97
C SER A 826 13.36 11.97 -43.36
N PRO A 827 14.65 12.25 -43.65
CA PRO A 827 15.77 11.59 -42.99
C PRO A 827 15.64 11.66 -41.46
N SER A 828 15.74 10.51 -40.79
CA SER A 828 15.62 10.38 -39.33
C SER A 828 16.74 9.53 -38.77
N SER A 829 17.09 9.73 -37.50
CA SER A 829 18.08 8.88 -36.82
C SER A 829 17.56 7.45 -36.66
N ALA A 830 18.47 6.51 -36.37
CA ALA A 830 18.08 5.12 -36.14
C ALA A 830 17.10 5.00 -34.96
N LEU A 831 17.34 5.73 -33.87
CA LEU A 831 16.49 5.78 -32.68
C LEU A 831 15.12 6.39 -32.96
N ASP A 832 15.03 7.47 -33.74
CA ASP A 832 13.75 8.12 -34.04
C ASP A 832 12.86 7.21 -34.90
N SER A 833 13.44 6.55 -35.91
CA SER A 833 12.75 5.54 -36.72
C SER A 833 12.30 4.34 -35.88
N LEU A 834 13.15 3.84 -34.97
CA LEU A 834 12.77 2.77 -34.03
C LEU A 834 11.63 3.22 -33.12
N SER A 835 11.68 4.45 -32.61
CA SER A 835 10.65 5.02 -31.73
C SER A 835 9.28 5.02 -32.42
N ILE A 836 9.24 5.38 -33.70
CA ILE A 836 8.01 5.37 -34.52
C ILE A 836 7.52 3.94 -34.73
N LEU A 837 8.41 3.00 -35.03
CA LEU A 837 8.06 1.60 -35.21
C LEU A 837 7.47 1.00 -33.93
N LEU A 838 8.14 1.23 -32.79
CA LEU A 838 7.69 0.76 -31.49
C LEU A 838 6.37 1.41 -31.05
N ALA A 839 6.15 2.69 -31.36
CA ALA A 839 4.87 3.36 -31.10
C ALA A 839 3.69 2.67 -31.81
N ARG A 840 3.93 2.13 -33.01
CA ARG A 840 2.91 1.45 -33.82
C ARG A 840 2.66 0.03 -33.34
N GLN A 841 3.73 -0.72 -33.09
CA GLN A 841 3.70 -2.16 -32.79
C GLN A 841 3.40 -2.46 -31.32
N LEU A 842 3.86 -1.62 -30.38
CA LEU A 842 3.75 -1.82 -28.94
C LEU A 842 2.80 -0.82 -28.28
N LYS A 843 1.72 -0.46 -28.96
CA LYS A 843 0.60 0.29 -28.38
C LYS A 843 -0.34 -0.64 -27.62
N TYR A 844 -1.11 -0.09 -26.69
CA TYR A 844 -2.21 -0.82 -26.05
C TYR A 844 -3.32 -1.10 -27.06
N GLY A 845 -3.78 -2.35 -27.08
CA GLY A 845 -4.96 -2.81 -27.79
C GLY A 845 -6.24 -2.54 -27.01
N GLN A 846 -7.39 -2.81 -27.63
CA GLN A 846 -8.69 -2.65 -26.97
C GLN A 846 -8.82 -3.61 -25.78
N GLY A 847 -9.21 -3.08 -24.62
CA GLY A 847 -9.40 -3.85 -23.38
C GLY A 847 -8.10 -4.16 -22.63
N GLU A 848 -6.93 -3.84 -23.19
CA GLU A 848 -5.67 -3.97 -22.47
C GLU A 848 -5.47 -2.81 -21.50
N ARG A 849 -4.84 -3.10 -20.36
CA ARG A 849 -4.62 -2.14 -19.28
C ARG A 849 -3.13 -1.92 -19.06
N ASP A 850 -2.77 -0.70 -18.70
CA ASP A 850 -1.47 -0.43 -18.10
C ASP A 850 -1.54 -0.56 -16.57
N MET A 851 -0.39 -0.43 -15.94
CA MET A 851 -0.18 -0.55 -14.51
C MET A 851 0.91 0.43 -14.10
N VAL A 852 0.71 1.09 -12.96
CA VAL A 852 1.72 1.85 -12.25
C VAL A 852 2.07 1.10 -10.97
N ALA A 853 3.36 0.85 -10.75
CA ALA A 853 3.89 0.27 -9.53
C ALA A 853 4.96 1.20 -8.95
N MET A 854 4.82 1.58 -7.68
CA MET A 854 5.78 2.43 -6.97
C MET A 854 6.03 1.90 -5.56
N HIS A 855 7.29 1.86 -5.14
CA HIS A 855 7.71 1.37 -3.85
C HIS A 855 8.80 2.26 -3.25
N HIS A 856 8.55 2.78 -2.06
CA HIS A 856 9.55 3.43 -1.22
C HIS A 856 9.92 2.54 -0.05
N GLU A 857 11.18 2.62 0.36
CA GLU A 857 11.71 2.00 1.56
C GLU A 857 12.60 3.00 2.31
N PHE A 858 12.30 3.20 3.59
CA PHE A 858 12.98 4.14 4.49
C PHE A 858 13.62 3.39 5.64
N GLY A 859 14.91 3.60 5.85
CA GLY A 859 15.59 3.19 7.07
C GLY A 859 15.56 4.34 8.06
N LEU A 860 14.87 4.18 9.18
CA LEU A 860 14.73 5.19 10.22
C LEU A 860 15.52 4.79 11.47
N GLU A 861 16.17 5.75 12.10
CA GLU A 861 16.92 5.57 13.34
C GLU A 861 16.37 6.49 14.43
N HIS A 862 16.02 5.88 15.56
CA HIS A 862 15.54 6.57 16.76
C HIS A 862 16.70 7.23 17.51
N PRO A 863 16.44 8.28 18.32
CA PRO A 863 17.45 8.86 19.20
C PRO A 863 18.07 7.86 20.19
N SER A 864 17.36 6.77 20.50
CA SER A 864 17.83 5.66 21.34
C SER A 864 18.80 4.71 20.63
N GLY A 865 19.00 4.85 19.31
CA GLY A 865 19.77 3.93 18.47
C GLY A 865 18.95 2.74 17.92
N LYS A 866 17.67 2.59 18.30
CA LYS A 866 16.77 1.61 17.68
C LYS A 866 16.54 1.96 16.21
N LYS A 867 16.50 0.96 15.33
CA LYS A 867 16.24 1.15 13.89
C LYS A 867 14.94 0.48 13.47
N GLU A 868 14.25 1.08 12.51
CA GLU A 868 13.04 0.52 11.87
C GLU A 868 13.08 0.76 10.36
N THR A 869 12.40 -0.10 9.61
CA THR A 869 12.19 0.09 8.17
C THR A 869 10.72 0.44 7.92
N VAL A 870 10.45 1.50 7.17
CA VAL A 870 9.10 1.86 6.71
C VAL A 870 9.02 1.67 5.21
N THR A 871 8.01 0.94 4.74
CA THR A 871 7.71 0.81 3.31
C THR A 871 6.46 1.58 2.94
N SER A 872 6.39 2.07 1.70
CA SER A 872 5.21 2.74 1.14
C SER A 872 5.02 2.32 -0.31
N THR A 873 3.87 1.71 -0.62
CA THR A 873 3.68 0.97 -1.87
C THR A 873 2.39 1.37 -2.57
N LEU A 874 2.46 1.56 -3.89
CA LEU A 874 1.33 1.85 -4.76
C LEU A 874 1.33 0.87 -5.92
N ILE A 875 0.18 0.24 -6.16
CA ILE A 875 -0.12 -0.46 -7.42
C ILE A 875 -1.49 0.01 -7.91
N ASP A 876 -1.54 0.60 -9.11
CA ASP A 876 -2.77 1.10 -9.73
C ASP A 876 -2.84 0.58 -11.17
N TYR A 877 -4.04 0.22 -11.63
CA TYR A 877 -4.28 -0.31 -12.97
C TYR A 877 -5.16 0.63 -13.77
N GLY A 878 -4.87 0.74 -15.07
CA GLY A 878 -5.72 1.46 -16.01
C GLY A 878 -7.13 0.87 -16.07
N ASN A 879 -8.09 1.70 -16.43
CA ASN A 879 -9.48 1.30 -16.65
C ASN A 879 -9.91 1.65 -18.09
N GLU A 880 -11.19 1.47 -18.39
CA GLU A 880 -11.75 1.74 -19.73
C GLU A 880 -11.69 3.22 -20.14
N HIS A 881 -11.53 4.14 -19.18
CA HIS A 881 -11.55 5.58 -19.41
C HIS A 881 -10.14 6.18 -19.46
N HIS A 882 -9.26 5.78 -18.55
CA HIS A 882 -7.91 6.31 -18.42
C HIS A 882 -6.91 5.21 -18.07
N THR A 883 -5.71 5.33 -18.64
CA THR A 883 -4.55 4.56 -18.21
C THR A 883 -4.13 4.98 -16.79
N ALA A 884 -3.56 4.07 -16.01
CA ALA A 884 -2.98 4.35 -14.70
C ALA A 884 -1.92 5.47 -14.82
N MET A 885 -1.10 5.44 -15.87
CA MET A 885 -0.13 6.49 -16.16
C MET A 885 -0.79 7.85 -16.40
N ALA A 886 -1.83 7.93 -17.23
CA ALA A 886 -2.51 9.21 -17.47
C ALA A 886 -3.15 9.74 -16.19
N LYS A 887 -3.80 8.87 -15.41
CA LYS A 887 -4.43 9.19 -14.14
C LYS A 887 -3.42 9.74 -13.12
N THR A 888 -2.33 9.00 -12.90
CA THR A 888 -1.28 9.34 -11.92
C THR A 888 -0.37 10.49 -12.34
N VAL A 889 -0.41 10.95 -13.59
CA VAL A 889 0.27 12.17 -14.05
C VAL A 889 -0.67 13.37 -14.13
N GLY A 890 -1.85 13.19 -14.70
CA GLY A 890 -2.81 14.27 -14.97
C GLY A 890 -3.50 14.77 -13.71
N LEU A 891 -3.88 13.87 -12.78
CA LEU A 891 -4.61 14.26 -11.56
C LEU A 891 -3.75 15.08 -10.58
N PRO A 892 -2.50 14.72 -10.24
CA PRO A 892 -1.68 15.53 -9.34
C PRO A 892 -1.45 16.95 -9.89
N ALA A 893 -1.21 17.07 -11.20
CA ALA A 893 -1.10 18.37 -11.87
C ALA A 893 -2.42 19.16 -11.79
N ALA A 894 -3.56 18.53 -12.03
CA ALA A 894 -4.87 19.19 -11.95
C ALA A 894 -5.21 19.66 -10.52
N MET A 895 -4.92 18.83 -9.52
CA MET A 895 -5.12 19.15 -8.11
C MET A 895 -4.16 20.26 -7.66
N THR A 896 -2.94 20.30 -8.21
CA THR A 896 -2.02 21.44 -8.02
C THR A 896 -2.61 22.71 -8.61
N VAL A 897 -3.14 22.67 -9.85
CA VAL A 897 -3.81 23.82 -10.48
C VAL A 897 -4.98 24.32 -9.63
N ASP A 898 -5.79 23.43 -9.04
CA ASP A 898 -6.83 23.84 -8.09
C ASP A 898 -6.27 24.64 -6.92
N LEU A 899 -5.17 24.18 -6.31
CA LEU A 899 -4.54 24.90 -5.20
C LEU A 899 -4.00 26.27 -5.65
N VAL A 900 -3.47 26.38 -6.87
CA VAL A 900 -3.03 27.66 -7.44
C VAL A 900 -4.22 28.60 -7.66
N LEU A 901 -5.27 28.13 -8.33
CA LEU A 901 -6.48 28.93 -8.62
C LEU A 901 -7.20 29.38 -7.35
N ASP A 902 -7.10 28.60 -6.27
CA ASP A 902 -7.70 28.88 -4.97
C ASP A 902 -6.75 29.65 -4.03
N ASN A 903 -5.58 30.08 -4.51
CA ASN A 903 -4.56 30.82 -3.74
C ASN A 903 -4.10 30.10 -2.46
N LYS A 904 -3.99 28.77 -2.50
CA LYS A 904 -3.56 27.93 -1.37
C LYS A 904 -2.05 27.70 -1.31
N ILE A 905 -1.30 28.21 -2.29
CA ILE A 905 0.16 28.13 -2.36
C ILE A 905 0.73 29.57 -2.27
N PRO A 906 1.15 30.02 -1.07
CA PRO A 906 1.67 31.38 -0.90
C PRO A 906 3.07 31.57 -1.51
N GLU A 907 3.83 30.51 -1.72
CA GLU A 907 5.19 30.57 -2.22
C GLU A 907 5.29 31.00 -3.69
N ARG A 908 6.42 31.61 -4.07
CA ARG A 908 6.74 32.07 -5.43
C ARG A 908 8.13 31.60 -5.83
N GLY A 909 8.38 31.57 -7.14
CA GLY A 909 9.60 31.02 -7.72
C GLY A 909 9.39 29.66 -8.35
N VAL A 910 10.50 28.94 -8.53
CA VAL A 910 10.54 27.60 -9.15
C VAL A 910 10.53 26.56 -8.03
N LEU A 911 9.41 25.85 -7.90
CA LEU A 911 9.11 24.98 -6.76
C LEU A 911 8.84 23.52 -7.18
N ARG A 912 8.83 22.66 -6.17
CA ARG A 912 8.48 21.23 -6.22
C ARG A 912 7.41 20.95 -5.15
N PRO A 913 6.61 19.86 -5.24
CA PRO A 913 5.53 19.60 -4.28
C PRO A 913 6.02 18.96 -2.97
N THR A 914 7.04 19.54 -2.34
CA THR A 914 7.64 19.03 -1.09
C THR A 914 7.04 19.64 0.17
N MET A 915 6.15 20.63 0.03
CA MET A 915 5.52 21.32 1.16
C MET A 915 4.23 20.62 1.60
N SER A 916 4.00 20.51 2.91
CA SER A 916 2.89 19.75 3.48
C SER A 916 1.50 20.28 3.13
N HIS A 917 1.33 21.60 3.01
CA HIS A 917 0.06 22.20 2.54
C HIS A 917 -0.21 21.98 1.05
N VAL A 918 0.79 21.51 0.29
CA VAL A 918 0.64 21.10 -1.11
C VAL A 918 0.42 19.59 -1.20
N TYR A 919 1.33 18.78 -0.67
CA TYR A 919 1.26 17.33 -0.86
C TYR A 919 0.11 16.67 -0.09
N SER A 920 -0.22 17.13 1.13
CA SER A 920 -1.25 16.47 1.96
C SER A 920 -2.64 16.49 1.30
N PRO A 921 -3.18 17.66 0.85
CA PRO A 921 -4.49 17.68 0.20
C PRO A 921 -4.48 16.99 -1.17
N ILE A 922 -3.33 16.94 -1.87
CA ILE A 922 -3.24 16.21 -3.14
C ILE A 922 -3.29 14.70 -2.89
N LEU A 923 -2.49 14.16 -1.96
CA LEU A 923 -2.51 12.73 -1.62
C LEU A 923 -3.88 12.26 -1.11
N GLU A 924 -4.55 13.06 -0.27
CA GLU A 924 -5.90 12.77 0.23
C GLU A 924 -6.91 12.67 -0.93
N ARG A 925 -6.86 13.61 -1.87
CA ARG A 925 -7.73 13.61 -3.07
C ARG A 925 -7.39 12.47 -4.03
N LEU A 926 -6.11 12.13 -4.19
CA LEU A 926 -5.67 10.99 -5.00
C LEU A 926 -6.19 9.67 -4.43
N GLU A 927 -6.21 9.51 -3.11
CA GLU A 927 -6.80 8.34 -2.45
C GLU A 927 -8.30 8.21 -2.76
N HIS A 928 -9.05 9.32 -2.80
CA HIS A 928 -10.46 9.33 -3.24
C HIS A 928 -10.67 8.93 -4.70
N GLU A 929 -9.70 9.22 -5.57
CA GLU A 929 -9.69 8.78 -6.98
C GLU A 929 -9.11 7.35 -7.12
N GLY A 930 -8.81 6.67 -6.01
CA GLY A 930 -8.35 5.28 -5.95
C GLY A 930 -6.84 5.09 -6.09
N VAL A 931 -6.05 6.15 -6.12
CA VAL A 931 -4.57 6.09 -6.12
C VAL A 931 -4.09 6.13 -4.67
N ARG A 932 -3.83 4.98 -4.07
CA ARG A 932 -3.55 4.83 -2.64
C ARG A 932 -2.22 4.15 -2.36
N PHE A 933 -1.48 4.69 -1.41
CA PHE A 933 -0.30 4.02 -0.85
C PHE A 933 -0.67 3.15 0.36
N ILE A 934 -0.04 1.98 0.43
CA ILE A 934 -0.06 1.09 1.60
C ILE A 934 1.29 1.23 2.29
N GLU A 935 1.25 1.71 3.53
CA GLU A 935 2.42 1.93 4.38
C GLU A 935 2.53 0.83 5.44
N GLN A 936 3.75 0.29 5.65
CA GLN A 936 4.02 -0.74 6.65
C GLN A 936 5.31 -0.44 7.41
N VAL A 937 5.35 -0.80 8.69
CA VAL A 937 6.54 -0.69 9.54
C VAL A 937 7.07 -2.08 9.86
N HIS A 938 8.37 -2.28 9.67
CA HIS A 938 9.06 -3.54 9.88
C HIS A 938 10.25 -3.35 10.84
N PRO A 939 10.69 -4.42 11.53
CA PRO A 939 11.99 -4.44 12.20
C PRO A 939 13.09 -4.07 11.21
N SER A 940 14.09 -3.30 11.66
CA SER A 940 15.22 -2.90 10.82
C SER A 940 15.88 -4.10 10.15
N HIS A 941 15.99 -4.04 8.83
CA HIS A 941 16.81 -4.96 8.05
C HIS A 941 17.83 -4.17 7.22
N PRO A 942 18.96 -4.80 6.81
CA PRO A 942 19.89 -4.17 5.89
C PRO A 942 19.16 -3.81 4.59
N ILE A 943 19.08 -2.51 4.32
CA ILE A 943 18.50 -1.96 3.09
C ILE A 943 19.60 -2.06 2.03
N ARG A 944 19.58 -3.13 1.24
CA ARG A 944 20.62 -3.41 0.24
C ARG A 944 20.10 -3.09 -1.16
N LEU A 945 20.91 -2.32 -1.91
CA LEU A 945 20.82 -2.17 -3.36
C LEU A 945 21.69 -3.23 -4.05
N ASP A 946 21.81 -4.43 -3.49
CA ASP A 946 22.48 -5.50 -4.21
C ASP A 946 21.64 -5.84 -5.45
N ALA A 947 22.32 -6.06 -6.59
CA ALA A 947 21.72 -6.81 -7.68
C ALA A 947 21.23 -8.10 -7.05
N THR A 948 19.92 -8.32 -6.95
CA THR A 948 19.40 -9.47 -6.21
C THR A 948 19.52 -10.73 -7.08
N GLY A 949 20.76 -11.15 -7.34
CA GLY A 949 21.08 -12.57 -7.36
C GLY A 949 21.26 -12.98 -5.91
N SER A 950 20.16 -13.41 -5.28
CA SER A 950 20.10 -14.20 -4.05
C SER A 950 21.28 -14.12 -3.06
N ASP A 951 21.35 -13.06 -2.25
CA ASP A 951 22.16 -13.05 -1.01
C ASP A 951 21.31 -13.19 0.28
N ARG A 952 20.14 -13.82 0.13
CA ARG A 952 19.55 -14.72 1.13
C ARG A 952 18.90 -15.89 0.40
N CYS A 953 19.73 -16.78 -0.16
CA CYS A 953 19.28 -18.13 -0.50
C CYS A 953 19.47 -18.99 0.75
N ASN A 954 18.45 -19.01 1.58
CA ASN A 954 18.09 -20.24 2.26
C ASN A 954 16.97 -20.86 1.42
N CYS A 955 16.82 -22.20 1.33
CA CYS A 955 15.49 -22.88 1.35
C CYS A 955 15.36 -24.18 0.51
N ILE A 956 15.62 -25.44 0.90
CA ILE A 956 15.40 -26.13 2.19
C ILE A 956 15.35 -25.14 3.33
N ALA A 957 14.21 -24.74 3.90
CA ALA A 957 14.10 -23.50 4.70
C ALA A 957 15.22 -23.41 5.75
N ASN A 958 16.27 -22.61 5.49
CA ASN A 958 17.60 -22.54 6.19
C ASN A 958 18.80 -23.37 5.64
N GLY A 959 18.76 -23.86 4.41
CA GLY A 959 19.81 -24.65 3.75
C GLY A 959 20.71 -23.81 2.84
N ALA A 960 21.88 -24.32 2.46
CA ALA A 960 22.89 -23.57 1.72
C ALA A 960 22.69 -23.67 0.19
N ALA A 961 22.83 -22.56 -0.52
CA ALA A 961 22.91 -22.58 -1.98
C ALA A 961 24.20 -23.31 -2.43
N VAL A 962 24.08 -24.23 -3.38
CA VAL A 962 25.23 -24.87 -4.00
C VAL A 962 25.94 -23.85 -4.88
N THR A 963 27.16 -23.47 -4.47
CA THR A 963 27.99 -22.49 -5.17
C THR A 963 28.58 -23.02 -6.48
N ASP A 964 28.70 -24.35 -6.60
CA ASP A 964 29.24 -25.04 -7.76
C ASP A 964 28.45 -26.34 -8.03
N ALA A 965 27.40 -26.25 -8.86
CA ALA A 965 26.55 -27.41 -9.13
C ALA A 965 27.25 -28.48 -10.01
N ILE A 966 28.44 -28.20 -10.56
CA ILE A 966 29.27 -29.21 -11.24
C ILE A 966 29.66 -30.32 -10.26
N LYS A 967 29.68 -30.04 -8.95
CA LYS A 967 29.91 -31.04 -7.91
C LYS A 967 28.81 -32.11 -7.82
N TYR A 968 27.62 -31.82 -8.38
CA TYR A 968 26.47 -32.72 -8.36
C TYR A 968 25.97 -32.99 -9.79
N PRO A 969 26.82 -33.55 -10.67
CA PRO A 969 26.51 -33.77 -12.09
C PRO A 969 25.43 -34.84 -12.32
N PHE A 970 25.01 -35.52 -11.25
CA PHE A 970 23.96 -36.54 -11.21
C PHE A 970 22.59 -35.98 -10.78
N PHE A 971 22.51 -34.77 -10.22
CA PHE A 971 21.23 -34.22 -9.76
C PHE A 971 20.38 -33.76 -10.95
N VAL A 972 19.08 -34.04 -10.89
CA VAL A 972 18.11 -33.63 -11.91
C VAL A 972 16.89 -32.96 -11.32
N SER A 973 16.28 -32.04 -12.09
CA SER A 973 15.04 -31.35 -11.74
C SER A 973 13.98 -31.49 -12.83
N PHE A 974 12.73 -31.69 -12.42
CA PHE A 974 11.53 -31.77 -13.26
C PHE A 974 10.75 -30.46 -13.22
N ILE A 975 10.32 -29.92 -14.38
CA ILE A 975 9.88 -28.51 -14.49
C ILE A 975 8.35 -28.31 -14.62
N LYS A 976 7.57 -29.36 -14.92
CA LYS A 976 6.09 -29.27 -15.01
C LYS A 976 5.44 -30.59 -14.60
N PRO A 977 4.26 -30.58 -13.94
CA PRO A 977 3.48 -29.43 -13.45
C PRO A 977 3.82 -28.98 -12.02
N ALA A 978 4.75 -29.66 -11.34
CA ALA A 978 5.37 -29.23 -10.10
C ALA A 978 6.90 -29.33 -10.26
N LEU A 979 7.64 -28.47 -9.55
CA LEU A 979 9.09 -28.59 -9.43
C LEU A 979 9.36 -29.85 -8.59
N CYS A 980 10.13 -30.83 -9.06
CA CYS A 980 10.56 -32.01 -8.27
C CYS A 980 12.05 -32.28 -8.53
N GLY A 981 12.72 -32.96 -7.60
CA GLY A 981 14.10 -33.45 -7.72
C GLY A 981 14.20 -34.90 -8.18
N GLY A 982 15.41 -35.31 -8.52
CA GLY A 982 15.76 -36.69 -8.86
C GLY A 982 17.27 -36.87 -8.97
N VAL A 983 17.68 -38.11 -9.19
CA VAL A 983 19.11 -38.46 -9.27
C VAL A 983 19.41 -39.48 -10.36
N LEU A 984 20.44 -39.22 -11.18
CA LEU A 984 20.88 -40.08 -12.26
C LEU A 984 21.66 -41.29 -11.71
N ILE A 985 21.12 -42.49 -11.85
CA ILE A 985 21.71 -43.74 -11.34
C ILE A 985 22.39 -44.58 -12.44
N SER A 986 22.14 -44.26 -13.71
CA SER A 986 22.83 -44.85 -14.87
C SER A 986 22.92 -43.85 -16.02
N VAL A 987 23.96 -43.98 -16.85
CA VAL A 987 24.18 -43.13 -18.03
C VAL A 987 23.86 -43.83 -19.35
N ASP A 988 23.97 -45.16 -19.40
CA ASP A 988 23.62 -45.96 -20.57
C ASP A 988 23.12 -47.34 -20.13
N PRO A 989 21.81 -47.61 -20.25
CA PRO A 989 20.72 -46.66 -20.49
C PRO A 989 20.66 -45.52 -19.43
N PRO A 990 20.40 -44.23 -19.78
CA PRO A 990 20.20 -43.17 -18.79
C PRO A 990 18.91 -43.33 -17.95
N TRP A 991 19.09 -43.59 -16.66
CA TRP A 991 18.00 -43.80 -15.69
C TRP A 991 18.11 -42.85 -14.52
N VAL A 992 16.98 -42.22 -14.18
CA VAL A 992 16.82 -41.34 -13.02
C VAL A 992 15.92 -42.00 -11.99
N LEU A 993 16.31 -41.91 -10.72
CA LEU A 993 15.50 -42.29 -9.56
C LEU A 993 14.85 -41.04 -8.93
N THR A 994 13.57 -41.11 -8.57
CA THR A 994 12.79 -40.00 -7.99
C THR A 994 11.60 -40.55 -7.16
N ALA A 995 10.75 -39.68 -6.61
CA ALA A 995 9.53 -40.08 -5.89
C ALA A 995 8.40 -40.44 -6.88
N ALA A 996 7.59 -41.45 -6.55
CA ALA A 996 6.50 -41.90 -7.42
C ALA A 996 5.40 -40.83 -7.56
N HIS A 997 5.13 -40.06 -6.49
CA HIS A 997 4.12 -39.01 -6.53
C HIS A 997 4.44 -37.87 -7.50
N CYS A 998 5.71 -37.71 -7.89
CA CYS A 998 6.13 -36.78 -8.94
C CYS A 998 5.80 -37.29 -10.37
N LEU A 999 5.27 -38.52 -10.53
CA LEU A 999 5.10 -39.20 -11.83
C LEU A 999 3.63 -39.56 -12.19
N PHE A 1000 2.64 -39.09 -11.42
CA PHE A 1000 1.22 -39.47 -11.55
C PHE A 1000 0.57 -39.29 -12.95
N PRO A 1001 -0.49 -40.06 -13.27
CA PRO A 1001 -1.23 -39.93 -14.53
C PRO A 1001 -1.83 -38.53 -14.71
N GLY A 1002 -1.52 -37.87 -15.84
CA GLY A 1002 -1.99 -36.51 -16.17
C GLY A 1002 -1.00 -35.39 -15.81
N LYS A 1003 0.12 -35.71 -15.13
CA LYS A 1003 1.15 -34.76 -14.67
C LYS A 1003 2.57 -35.18 -15.11
N THR A 1004 2.72 -35.86 -16.24
CA THR A 1004 4.03 -36.36 -16.68
C THR A 1004 4.98 -35.20 -16.99
N PRO A 1005 6.17 -35.13 -16.35
CA PRO A 1005 7.15 -34.12 -16.70
C PRO A 1005 7.60 -34.29 -18.15
N SER A 1006 7.81 -33.18 -18.85
CA SER A 1006 8.24 -33.22 -20.26
C SER A 1006 9.72 -32.85 -20.46
N LEU A 1007 10.38 -32.34 -19.41
CA LEU A 1007 11.73 -31.78 -19.51
C LEU A 1007 12.49 -31.96 -18.18
N VAL A 1008 13.74 -32.42 -18.28
CA VAL A 1008 14.64 -32.64 -17.14
C VAL A 1008 15.86 -31.73 -17.26
N GLY A 1009 16.14 -30.92 -16.23
CA GLY A 1009 17.31 -30.03 -16.17
C GLY A 1009 18.39 -30.52 -15.20
N PHE A 1010 19.66 -30.31 -15.54
CA PHE A 1010 20.82 -30.61 -14.69
C PHE A 1010 21.39 -29.32 -14.07
N GLY A 1011 21.71 -29.34 -12.78
CA GLY A 1011 22.50 -28.28 -12.13
C GLY A 1011 21.76 -27.02 -11.60
N GLY A 1012 20.43 -26.94 -11.69
CA GLY A 1012 19.59 -25.88 -11.09
C GLY A 1012 18.86 -24.95 -12.09
N LEU A 1013 18.05 -23.99 -11.59
CA LEU A 1013 17.12 -23.16 -12.39
C LEU A 1013 17.80 -22.04 -13.21
N GLN A 1014 18.86 -21.41 -12.70
CA GLN A 1014 19.70 -20.47 -13.46
C GLN A 1014 20.83 -21.17 -14.25
N MET A 1015 21.25 -22.35 -13.79
CA MET A 1015 22.30 -23.16 -14.42
C MET A 1015 21.70 -24.16 -15.41
N ARG A 1016 20.74 -23.75 -16.26
CA ARG A 1016 20.12 -24.58 -17.32
C ARG A 1016 21.17 -25.01 -18.34
N ARG A 1017 22.02 -25.97 -17.99
CA ARG A 1017 23.13 -26.39 -18.84
C ARG A 1017 22.65 -27.31 -19.96
N TYR A 1018 21.72 -28.22 -19.64
CA TYR A 1018 21.21 -29.22 -20.59
C TYR A 1018 19.80 -29.68 -20.23
N TYR A 1019 18.98 -29.91 -21.25
CA TYR A 1019 17.65 -30.47 -21.13
C TYR A 1019 17.54 -31.84 -21.80
N ALA A 1020 16.92 -32.78 -21.09
CA ALA A 1020 16.63 -34.11 -21.60
C ALA A 1020 15.13 -34.36 -21.67
N SER A 1021 14.67 -34.97 -22.77
CA SER A 1021 13.30 -35.44 -22.92
C SER A 1021 13.12 -36.80 -22.24
N ILE A 1022 11.98 -36.99 -21.57
CA ILE A 1022 11.60 -38.27 -20.97
C ILE A 1022 11.16 -39.24 -22.09
N GLN A 1023 11.64 -40.48 -22.03
CA GLN A 1023 11.19 -41.58 -22.90
C GLN A 1023 9.94 -42.25 -22.31
N TYR A 1024 10.00 -42.64 -21.04
CA TYR A 1024 8.88 -43.11 -20.23
C TYR A 1024 9.25 -43.10 -18.75
N SER A 1025 8.26 -43.28 -17.88
CA SER A 1025 8.43 -43.37 -16.42
C SER A 1025 7.69 -44.60 -15.87
N VAL A 1026 8.19 -45.14 -14.76
CA VAL A 1026 7.64 -46.34 -14.10
C VAL A 1026 7.63 -46.08 -12.59
N THR A 1027 6.46 -46.21 -11.95
CA THR A 1027 6.33 -46.18 -10.48
C THR A 1027 6.38 -47.61 -9.92
N HIS A 1028 6.68 -47.75 -8.62
CA HIS A 1028 6.64 -49.06 -7.98
C HIS A 1028 5.23 -49.69 -8.10
N PRO A 1029 5.07 -50.99 -8.40
CA PRO A 1029 3.75 -51.61 -8.65
C PRO A 1029 2.79 -51.59 -7.46
N GLN A 1030 3.35 -51.50 -6.24
CA GLN A 1030 2.57 -51.41 -5.00
C GLN A 1030 2.29 -49.96 -4.57
N TYR A 1031 2.72 -48.97 -5.34
CA TYR A 1031 2.42 -47.57 -5.08
C TYR A 1031 0.94 -47.30 -5.38
N ASP A 1032 0.17 -46.89 -4.38
CA ASP A 1032 -1.24 -46.52 -4.55
C ASP A 1032 -1.43 -45.00 -4.47
N PRO A 1033 -1.62 -44.32 -5.61
CA PRO A 1033 -1.82 -42.89 -5.65
C PRO A 1033 -2.98 -42.35 -4.77
N THR A 1034 -3.95 -43.19 -4.43
CA THR A 1034 -5.15 -42.82 -3.67
C THR A 1034 -4.98 -42.93 -2.14
N MET A 1035 -3.90 -43.55 -1.68
CA MET A 1035 -3.61 -43.80 -0.26
C MET A 1035 -2.53 -42.87 0.31
N ALA A 1036 -2.28 -41.71 -0.32
CA ALA A 1036 -1.18 -40.76 -0.07
C ALA A 1036 -1.03 -40.18 1.37
N HIS A 1037 -1.73 -40.72 2.36
CA HIS A 1037 -1.74 -40.28 3.76
C HIS A 1037 -1.46 -41.38 4.79
N THR A 1038 -1.19 -42.63 4.39
CA THR A 1038 -0.87 -43.74 5.31
C THR A 1038 0.64 -44.04 5.34
N SER A 1039 1.13 -44.64 6.43
CA SER A 1039 2.55 -45.04 6.57
C SER A 1039 2.96 -46.18 5.64
N GLU A 1040 2.00 -46.97 5.14
CA GLU A 1040 2.26 -48.12 4.26
C GLU A 1040 2.48 -47.71 2.79
N ASP A 1041 1.84 -46.65 2.30
CA ASP A 1041 2.04 -46.16 0.92
C ASP A 1041 3.35 -45.36 0.78
N ALA A 1042 3.77 -44.67 1.85
CA ALA A 1042 5.04 -43.96 1.90
C ALA A 1042 6.26 -44.84 1.58
N LEU A 1043 6.19 -46.15 1.87
CA LEU A 1043 7.21 -47.15 1.56
C LEU A 1043 7.44 -47.31 0.04
N TYR A 1044 6.37 -47.23 -0.75
CA TYR A 1044 6.38 -47.51 -2.18
C TYR A 1044 6.41 -46.26 -3.05
N ASP A 1045 6.54 -45.08 -2.44
CA ASP A 1045 6.65 -43.78 -3.12
C ASP A 1045 8.04 -43.57 -3.77
N ILE A 1046 8.37 -44.45 -4.73
CA ILE A 1046 9.62 -44.46 -5.48
C ILE A 1046 9.34 -44.74 -6.96
N GLY A 1047 10.04 -44.00 -7.83
CA GLY A 1047 9.81 -43.98 -9.26
C GLY A 1047 11.10 -43.93 -10.07
N LEU A 1048 11.04 -44.47 -11.28
CA LEU A 1048 12.12 -44.49 -12.26
C LEU A 1048 11.71 -43.74 -13.52
N VAL A 1049 12.63 -42.95 -14.06
CA VAL A 1049 12.44 -42.20 -15.31
C VAL A 1049 13.53 -42.58 -16.30
N ARG A 1050 13.11 -43.03 -17.48
CA ARG A 1050 13.99 -43.30 -18.63
C ARG A 1050 14.14 -42.03 -19.45
N LEU A 1051 15.36 -41.55 -19.66
CA LEU A 1051 15.64 -40.39 -20.51
C LEU A 1051 15.98 -40.82 -21.94
N LYS A 1052 15.65 -39.98 -22.94
CA LYS A 1052 16.02 -40.21 -24.34
C LYS A 1052 17.51 -39.97 -24.59
N THR A 1053 18.06 -38.90 -24.03
CA THR A 1053 19.46 -38.48 -24.14
C THR A 1053 19.89 -37.79 -22.85
N ILE A 1054 21.19 -37.70 -22.59
CA ILE A 1054 21.77 -36.95 -21.47
C ILE A 1054 22.99 -36.14 -21.95
N SER A 1055 23.39 -35.13 -21.19
CA SER A 1055 24.61 -34.36 -21.45
C SER A 1055 25.86 -35.20 -21.28
N SER A 1056 26.91 -34.90 -22.05
CA SER A 1056 28.27 -35.45 -21.81
C SER A 1056 28.86 -35.03 -20.47
N GLU A 1057 28.35 -33.96 -19.86
CA GLU A 1057 28.78 -33.47 -18.54
C GLU A 1057 28.04 -34.17 -17.38
N ALA A 1058 26.97 -34.92 -17.65
CA ALA A 1058 26.21 -35.62 -16.63
C ALA A 1058 26.94 -36.92 -16.23
N SER A 1059 26.98 -37.22 -14.94
CA SER A 1059 27.49 -38.50 -14.43
C SER A 1059 26.44 -39.19 -13.58
N ARG A 1060 26.53 -40.51 -13.46
CA ARG A 1060 25.70 -41.24 -12.50
C ARG A 1060 26.27 -41.15 -11.09
N VAL A 1061 25.45 -41.49 -10.11
CA VAL A 1061 25.85 -41.78 -8.73
C VAL A 1061 25.44 -43.21 -8.36
N ALA A 1062 26.22 -43.87 -7.50
CA ALA A 1062 25.92 -45.23 -7.06
C ALA A 1062 24.82 -45.25 -6.00
N ILE A 1063 24.05 -46.33 -5.94
CA ILE A 1063 23.12 -46.60 -4.84
C ILE A 1063 23.91 -47.21 -3.68
N GLY A 1064 23.74 -46.67 -2.47
CA GLY A 1064 24.42 -47.14 -1.26
C GLY A 1064 24.03 -48.56 -0.88
N SER A 1065 24.93 -49.29 -0.21
CA SER A 1065 24.58 -50.59 0.38
C SER A 1065 23.77 -50.38 1.66
N SER A 1066 22.95 -51.36 2.05
CA SER A 1066 21.99 -51.27 3.15
C SER A 1066 22.62 -51.02 4.55
N ASN A 1067 23.95 -51.02 4.68
CA ASN A 1067 24.67 -51.03 5.95
C ASN A 1067 25.62 -49.81 6.08
N HIS A 1068 25.08 -48.60 6.11
CA HIS A 1068 25.87 -47.41 6.44
C HIS A 1068 25.48 -46.88 7.83
N ASP A 1069 26.33 -47.16 8.83
CA ASP A 1069 26.23 -46.71 10.24
C ASP A 1069 26.53 -45.21 10.43
N GLN A 1070 26.34 -44.38 9.41
CA GLN A 1070 26.64 -42.95 9.50
C GLN A 1070 25.41 -42.15 9.90
N ILE A 1071 25.58 -41.33 10.95
CA ILE A 1071 24.52 -40.51 11.56
C ILE A 1071 24.19 -39.26 10.73
N ARG A 1072 24.96 -38.97 9.66
CA ARG A 1072 24.86 -37.75 8.85
C ARG A 1072 24.75 -38.06 7.36
N GLY A 1073 23.98 -37.27 6.64
CA GLY A 1073 23.90 -37.29 5.18
C GLY A 1073 23.55 -35.92 4.62
N THR A 1074 23.82 -35.69 3.34
CA THR A 1074 23.58 -34.43 2.64
C THR A 1074 22.40 -34.60 1.70
N THR A 1075 21.40 -33.73 1.74
CA THR A 1075 20.31 -33.75 0.74
C THR A 1075 20.39 -32.56 -0.21
N LEU A 1076 19.80 -32.72 -1.40
CA LEU A 1076 19.78 -31.75 -2.49
C LEU A 1076 18.34 -31.46 -2.91
N GLY A 1077 18.05 -30.18 -3.17
CA GLY A 1077 16.69 -29.72 -3.45
C GLY A 1077 16.63 -28.44 -4.28
N MET A 1078 15.46 -28.18 -4.86
CA MET A 1078 15.15 -27.01 -5.70
C MET A 1078 13.83 -26.35 -5.27
N GLY A 1079 13.31 -26.67 -4.08
CA GLY A 1079 11.97 -26.29 -3.63
C GLY A 1079 11.72 -24.78 -3.52
N TYR A 1080 10.51 -24.43 -3.07
CA TYR A 1080 10.12 -23.04 -2.85
C TYR A 1080 10.82 -22.39 -1.65
N LEU A 1081 11.07 -21.08 -1.75
CA LEU A 1081 11.78 -20.32 -0.72
C LEU A 1081 10.93 -19.98 0.52
N GLY A 1082 9.62 -20.28 0.52
CA GLY A 1082 8.71 -19.96 1.61
C GLY A 1082 7.24 -19.99 1.19
N LEU A 1083 6.33 -19.70 2.13
CA LEU A 1083 4.90 -19.51 1.86
C LEU A 1083 4.73 -18.35 0.86
N ASN A 1084 4.35 -18.67 -0.38
CA ASN A 1084 4.20 -17.74 -1.51
C ASN A 1084 5.51 -17.14 -2.05
N GLU A 1085 6.67 -17.73 -1.77
CA GLU A 1085 7.95 -17.30 -2.36
C GLU A 1085 8.27 -18.06 -3.66
N SER A 1086 9.20 -17.55 -4.47
CA SER A 1086 9.63 -18.19 -5.71
C SER A 1086 10.34 -19.52 -5.46
N ALA A 1087 10.43 -20.37 -6.48
CA ALA A 1087 11.34 -21.52 -6.47
C ALA A 1087 12.80 -21.07 -6.28
N ALA A 1088 13.62 -21.92 -5.67
CA ALA A 1088 15.03 -21.67 -5.50
C ALA A 1088 15.75 -21.44 -6.84
N GLU A 1089 16.43 -20.30 -6.99
CA GLU A 1089 17.14 -19.98 -8.25
C GLU A 1089 18.33 -20.91 -8.52
N LYS A 1090 18.92 -21.48 -7.47
CA LYS A 1090 20.08 -22.37 -7.48
C LYS A 1090 19.76 -23.66 -6.76
N LEU A 1091 20.46 -24.74 -7.14
CA LEU A 1091 20.47 -25.99 -6.37
C LEU A 1091 20.83 -25.70 -4.93
N GLN A 1092 20.12 -26.29 -3.99
CA GLN A 1092 20.39 -26.14 -2.56
C GLN A 1092 20.80 -27.45 -1.94
N THR A 1093 21.45 -27.34 -0.79
CA THR A 1093 21.91 -28.46 -0.01
C THR A 1093 21.76 -28.20 1.48
N THR A 1094 21.46 -29.24 2.26
CA THR A 1094 21.57 -29.20 3.72
C THR A 1094 22.13 -30.51 4.23
N GLU A 1095 22.79 -30.43 5.38
CA GLU A 1095 23.08 -31.60 6.19
C GLU A 1095 21.82 -32.04 6.96
N CYS A 1096 21.65 -33.36 7.01
CA CYS A 1096 20.56 -34.07 7.65
C CYS A 1096 21.15 -35.09 8.63
N TYR A 1097 20.59 -35.15 9.83
CA TYR A 1097 20.94 -36.15 10.85
C TYR A 1097 19.90 -37.27 10.82
N ILE A 1098 20.35 -38.50 10.56
CA ILE A 1098 19.46 -39.67 10.54
C ILE A 1098 19.02 -39.95 11.98
N ALA A 1099 17.75 -39.69 12.27
CA ALA A 1099 17.17 -39.83 13.60
C ALA A 1099 16.55 -41.22 13.81
N GLN A 1100 15.99 -41.79 12.75
CA GLN A 1100 15.41 -43.14 12.78
C GLN A 1100 15.59 -43.81 11.41
N TYR A 1101 15.77 -45.13 11.42
CA TYR A 1101 15.80 -45.96 10.21
C TYR A 1101 14.94 -47.20 10.42
N SER A 1102 14.21 -47.61 9.39
CA SER A 1102 13.62 -48.95 9.27
C SER A 1102 14.31 -49.70 8.13
N ASP A 1103 13.93 -50.94 7.83
CA ASP A 1103 14.49 -51.65 6.67
C ASP A 1103 14.30 -50.90 5.35
N SER A 1104 13.26 -50.07 5.27
CA SER A 1104 12.78 -49.47 4.04
C SER A 1104 12.71 -47.95 4.01
N MET A 1105 12.75 -47.28 5.16
CA MET A 1105 12.66 -45.83 5.29
C MET A 1105 13.84 -45.26 6.10
N LEU A 1106 14.21 -44.02 5.80
CA LEU A 1106 15.12 -43.19 6.59
C LEU A 1106 14.37 -41.94 7.03
N TYR A 1107 14.44 -41.61 8.31
CA TYR A 1107 13.87 -40.40 8.87
C TYR A 1107 15.00 -39.51 9.36
N THR A 1108 15.07 -38.29 8.83
CA THR A 1108 16.12 -37.34 9.19
C THR A 1108 15.55 -36.10 9.86
N THR A 1109 16.37 -35.49 10.70
CA THR A 1109 16.16 -34.14 11.24
C THR A 1109 17.18 -33.21 10.60
N SER A 1110 16.81 -31.96 10.38
CA SER A 1110 17.71 -30.93 9.87
C SER A 1110 17.29 -29.58 10.43
N ASP A 1111 18.26 -28.67 10.57
CA ASP A 1111 18.00 -27.26 10.92
C ASP A 1111 17.26 -26.53 9.79
N ALA A 1112 17.21 -27.16 8.61
CA ALA A 1112 16.52 -26.68 7.44
C ALA A 1112 15.23 -27.47 7.15
N VAL A 1113 14.16 -26.81 6.69
CA VAL A 1113 12.86 -27.48 6.39
C VAL A 1113 12.75 -27.82 4.90
N LEU A 1114 12.66 -29.10 4.55
CA LEU A 1114 12.40 -29.49 3.15
C LEU A 1114 10.99 -29.04 2.73
N CYS A 1115 10.88 -28.41 1.57
CA CYS A 1115 9.67 -27.72 1.12
C CYS A 1115 9.17 -28.30 -0.22
N HIS A 1116 7.99 -27.86 -0.67
CA HIS A 1116 7.41 -28.32 -1.93
C HIS A 1116 8.40 -28.08 -3.08
N GLY A 1117 8.74 -29.17 -3.74
CA GLY A 1117 9.71 -29.25 -4.83
C GLY A 1117 11.11 -29.74 -4.51
N ASP A 1118 11.35 -30.09 -3.24
CA ASP A 1118 12.46 -30.96 -2.85
C ASP A 1118 12.11 -32.46 -2.99
N SER A 1119 10.81 -32.79 -3.16
CA SER A 1119 10.35 -34.17 -3.39
C SER A 1119 11.11 -34.85 -4.53
N GLY A 1120 11.53 -36.08 -4.32
CA GLY A 1120 12.39 -36.81 -5.25
C GLY A 1120 13.89 -36.49 -5.13
N GLY A 1121 14.28 -35.49 -4.34
CA GLY A 1121 15.67 -35.16 -4.04
C GLY A 1121 16.40 -36.30 -3.30
N PRO A 1122 17.68 -36.56 -3.61
CA PRO A 1122 18.43 -37.64 -2.96
C PRO A 1122 18.90 -37.26 -1.55
N LEU A 1123 18.89 -38.23 -0.64
CA LEU A 1123 19.75 -38.23 0.54
C LEU A 1123 21.07 -38.92 0.16
N LEU A 1124 22.14 -38.14 0.14
CA LEU A 1124 23.47 -38.56 -0.25
C LEU A 1124 24.32 -38.83 0.98
N ASN A 1125 25.23 -39.79 0.84
CA ASN A 1125 26.32 -39.96 1.78
C ASN A 1125 27.66 -39.96 1.05
N TRP A 1126 28.71 -39.46 1.69
CA TRP A 1126 30.06 -39.46 1.13
C TRP A 1126 30.81 -40.71 1.62
N VAL A 1127 31.03 -41.67 0.72
CA VAL A 1127 31.65 -42.97 1.05
C VAL A 1127 32.89 -43.15 0.18
N GLY A 1128 34.06 -43.17 0.82
CA GLY A 1128 35.35 -43.16 0.12
C GLY A 1128 35.62 -41.79 -0.53
N ASP A 1129 35.62 -41.75 -1.85
CA ASP A 1129 35.90 -40.57 -2.69
C ASP A 1129 34.72 -40.17 -3.58
N GLN A 1130 33.50 -40.61 -3.26
CA GLN A 1130 32.30 -40.36 -4.06
C GLN A 1130 31.03 -40.26 -3.20
N TYR A 1131 30.01 -39.63 -3.77
CA TYR A 1131 28.65 -39.70 -3.24
C TYR A 1131 28.00 -41.06 -3.54
N VAL A 1132 27.15 -41.52 -2.63
CA VAL A 1132 26.20 -42.62 -2.83
C VAL A 1132 24.80 -42.17 -2.41
N VAL A 1133 23.77 -42.63 -3.12
CA VAL A 1133 22.37 -42.32 -2.80
C VAL A 1133 21.85 -43.35 -1.79
N MET A 1134 21.42 -42.87 -0.63
CA MET A 1134 20.83 -43.70 0.44
C MET A 1134 19.32 -43.83 0.28
N GLY A 1135 18.65 -42.74 -0.08
CA GLY A 1135 17.21 -42.71 -0.25
C GLY A 1135 16.72 -41.48 -0.99
N ILE A 1136 15.41 -41.43 -1.26
CA ILE A 1136 14.74 -40.38 -2.02
C ILE A 1136 13.66 -39.72 -1.16
N LEU A 1137 13.65 -38.40 -1.11
CA LEU A 1137 12.69 -37.64 -0.29
C LEU A 1137 11.27 -37.86 -0.82
N ASN A 1138 10.36 -38.28 0.06
CA ASN A 1138 8.94 -38.37 -0.28
C ASN A 1138 8.08 -37.34 0.45
N ARG A 1139 8.28 -37.17 1.77
CA ARG A 1139 7.38 -36.37 2.62
C ARG A 1139 8.09 -35.82 3.86
N VAL A 1140 7.49 -34.78 4.47
CA VAL A 1140 7.83 -34.28 5.81
C VAL A 1140 6.72 -34.66 6.81
N ILE A 1141 7.10 -35.36 7.88
CA ILE A 1141 6.21 -35.84 8.96
C ILE A 1141 6.04 -34.74 10.02
N ASN A 1142 4.86 -34.69 10.65
CA ASN A 1142 4.43 -33.67 11.62
C ASN A 1142 4.30 -32.25 11.04
N ALA A 1143 4.00 -32.16 9.74
CA ALA A 1143 3.77 -30.91 9.04
C ALA A 1143 2.51 -30.98 8.15
N TYR A 1144 1.83 -29.84 7.95
CA TYR A 1144 0.63 -29.69 7.13
C TYR A 1144 0.79 -28.51 6.14
N ASP A 1145 0.19 -28.62 4.96
CA ASP A 1145 0.13 -27.52 3.98
C ASP A 1145 -1.18 -26.74 4.19
N PRO A 1146 -1.15 -25.43 4.51
CA PRO A 1146 -2.35 -24.62 4.67
C PRO A 1146 -3.04 -24.29 3.33
N MET A 1147 -2.37 -24.48 2.18
CA MET A 1147 -2.90 -24.22 0.84
C MET A 1147 -2.59 -25.39 -0.11
N PRO A 1148 -3.17 -26.58 0.08
CA PRO A 1148 -2.78 -27.80 -0.66
C PRO A 1148 -2.96 -27.71 -2.19
N ASP A 1149 -3.83 -26.83 -2.67
CA ASP A 1149 -4.05 -26.59 -4.11
C ASP A 1149 -3.01 -25.64 -4.75
N ASN A 1150 -2.20 -24.95 -3.93
CA ASN A 1150 -1.12 -24.06 -4.32
C ASN A 1150 0.13 -24.42 -3.51
N ALA A 1151 1.08 -25.15 -4.10
CA ALA A 1151 2.26 -25.64 -3.37
C ALA A 1151 2.94 -24.54 -2.52
N THR A 1152 2.88 -24.66 -1.18
CA THR A 1152 3.57 -23.76 -0.22
C THR A 1152 4.54 -24.54 0.68
N CYS A 1153 5.26 -23.91 1.62
CA CYS A 1153 6.04 -24.70 2.58
C CYS A 1153 5.15 -25.29 3.68
N PRO A 1154 5.37 -26.57 4.04
CA PRO A 1154 4.56 -27.22 5.05
C PRO A 1154 4.85 -26.61 6.42
N LEU A 1155 3.79 -26.27 7.14
CA LEU A 1155 3.82 -25.71 8.49
C LEU A 1155 3.84 -26.83 9.53
N ARG A 1156 4.57 -26.62 10.62
CA ARG A 1156 4.57 -27.56 11.75
C ARG A 1156 3.16 -27.71 12.31
N GLN A 1157 2.69 -28.95 12.45
CA GLN A 1157 1.33 -29.26 12.90
C GLN A 1157 1.14 -29.03 14.40
N HIS A 1158 2.14 -29.36 15.21
CA HIS A 1158 2.13 -29.21 16.67
C HIS A 1158 3.44 -28.55 17.12
N GLN A 1159 3.39 -27.46 17.89
CA GLN A 1159 4.59 -26.69 18.27
C GLN A 1159 5.64 -27.54 19.02
N ASP A 1160 5.21 -28.58 19.74
CA ASP A 1160 6.06 -29.41 20.61
C ASP A 1160 6.66 -30.67 19.96
N GLU A 1161 6.29 -31.01 18.71
CA GLU A 1161 6.78 -32.21 18.03
C GLU A 1161 7.89 -31.90 16.99
N PRO A 1162 8.96 -32.71 16.92
CA PRO A 1162 9.99 -32.56 15.88
C PRO A 1162 9.43 -32.93 14.49
N MET A 1163 9.87 -32.21 13.46
CA MET A 1163 9.58 -32.54 12.06
C MET A 1163 10.64 -33.51 11.54
N TYR A 1164 10.19 -34.55 10.83
CA TYR A 1164 11.08 -35.53 10.22
C TYR A 1164 10.95 -35.52 8.71
N ASN A 1165 12.07 -35.46 8.01
CA ASN A 1165 12.12 -35.69 6.57
C ASN A 1165 12.17 -37.20 6.32
N ALA A 1166 11.18 -37.75 5.62
CA ALA A 1166 11.10 -39.16 5.30
C ALA A 1166 11.69 -39.44 3.91
N PHE A 1167 12.57 -40.41 3.84
CA PHE A 1167 13.21 -40.86 2.60
C PHE A 1167 12.97 -42.35 2.40
N VAL A 1168 12.57 -42.74 1.20
CA VAL A 1168 12.46 -44.15 0.81
C VAL A 1168 13.87 -44.69 0.53
N LYS A 1169 14.26 -45.80 1.18
CA LYS A 1169 15.60 -46.40 1.01
C LYS A 1169 15.72 -47.01 -0.38
N ALA A 1170 16.64 -46.49 -1.18
CA ALA A 1170 16.87 -46.98 -2.55
C ALA A 1170 17.36 -48.43 -2.58
N ALA A 1171 18.19 -48.83 -1.61
CA ALA A 1171 18.71 -50.18 -1.49
C ALA A 1171 17.63 -51.24 -1.18
N TYR A 1172 16.57 -50.85 -0.47
CA TYR A 1172 15.46 -51.76 -0.14
C TYR A 1172 14.70 -52.18 -1.40
N HIS A 1173 14.61 -51.28 -2.38
CA HIS A 1173 13.93 -51.52 -3.66
C HIS A 1173 14.88 -51.99 -4.77
N MET A 1174 16.07 -52.50 -4.44
CA MET A 1174 17.08 -52.88 -5.43
C MET A 1174 16.59 -53.95 -6.42
N ASP A 1175 15.83 -54.94 -5.97
CA ASP A 1175 15.28 -55.98 -6.84
C ASP A 1175 14.30 -55.40 -7.86
N TRP A 1176 13.44 -54.46 -7.43
CA TRP A 1176 12.54 -53.77 -8.35
C TRP A 1176 13.30 -52.87 -9.33
N ILE A 1177 14.30 -52.12 -8.84
CA ILE A 1177 15.12 -51.23 -9.68
C ILE A 1177 15.85 -52.06 -10.75
N THR A 1178 16.53 -53.13 -10.37
CA THR A 1178 17.28 -53.98 -11.29
C THR A 1178 16.38 -54.65 -12.34
N ASN A 1179 15.22 -55.17 -11.92
CA ASN A 1179 14.23 -55.76 -12.82
C ASN A 1179 13.65 -54.72 -13.81
N THR A 1180 13.45 -53.47 -13.36
CA THR A 1180 12.88 -52.41 -14.21
C THR A 1180 13.92 -51.83 -15.16
N THR A 1181 15.13 -51.56 -14.68
CA THR A 1181 16.19 -50.93 -15.50
C THR A 1181 16.94 -51.93 -16.37
N GLN A 1182 16.82 -53.24 -16.09
CA GLN A 1182 17.61 -54.32 -16.70
C GLN A 1182 19.12 -54.14 -16.46
N LEU A 1183 19.48 -53.53 -15.32
CA LEU A 1183 20.87 -53.33 -14.88
C LEU A 1183 21.13 -54.25 -13.69
N SER A 1184 22.33 -54.83 -13.59
CA SER A 1184 22.65 -55.65 -12.42
C SER A 1184 22.82 -54.79 -11.16
N ALA A 1185 22.54 -55.37 -9.99
CA ALA A 1185 22.79 -54.69 -8.71
C ALA A 1185 24.25 -54.22 -8.59
N GLN A 1186 25.20 -54.97 -9.18
CA GLN A 1186 26.61 -54.57 -9.23
C GLN A 1186 26.83 -53.30 -10.06
N MET A 1187 26.14 -53.11 -11.19
CA MET A 1187 26.26 -51.89 -12.00
C MET A 1187 25.70 -50.65 -11.28
N LEU A 1188 24.64 -50.84 -10.49
CA LEU A 1188 23.98 -49.77 -9.74
C LEU A 1188 24.72 -49.39 -8.45
N THR A 1189 25.46 -50.33 -7.84
CA THR A 1189 26.19 -50.13 -6.58
C THR A 1189 27.69 -49.86 -6.77
N ALA A 1190 28.26 -50.19 -7.94
CA ALA A 1190 29.67 -49.95 -8.22
C ALA A 1190 29.99 -48.45 -8.31
N SER A 1191 31.16 -48.08 -7.80
CA SER A 1191 31.72 -46.73 -7.92
C SER A 1191 31.73 -46.24 -9.37
N ALA A 1192 31.42 -44.96 -9.57
CA ALA A 1192 31.43 -44.32 -10.88
C ALA A 1192 32.82 -44.39 -11.57
N GLN A 1193 33.91 -44.51 -10.80
CA GLN A 1193 35.27 -44.65 -11.34
C GLN A 1193 35.58 -46.04 -11.93
N LYS A 1194 34.75 -47.07 -11.72
CA LYS A 1194 35.14 -48.48 -11.96
C LYS A 1194 34.46 -49.20 -13.12
N LEU A 1195 33.62 -48.55 -13.93
CA LEU A 1195 33.04 -49.14 -15.15
C LEU A 1195 33.67 -48.54 -16.41
N MET A 1196 34.89 -48.97 -16.75
CA MET A 1196 35.25 -49.11 -18.15
C MET A 1196 34.64 -50.43 -18.65
N LEU A 1197 33.56 -50.37 -19.42
CA LEU A 1197 33.16 -51.52 -20.21
C LEU A 1197 34.03 -51.61 -21.46
N PRO A 1198 34.53 -52.81 -21.81
CA PRO A 1198 35.45 -52.99 -22.92
C PRO A 1198 34.72 -52.86 -24.26
N VAL A 1199 35.23 -51.98 -25.11
CA VAL A 1199 34.85 -51.90 -26.53
C VAL A 1199 35.32 -53.19 -27.22
N SER A 1200 34.40 -54.12 -27.48
CA SER A 1200 34.64 -55.24 -28.40
C SER A 1200 34.35 -54.79 -29.84
N LYS A 1201 35.42 -54.77 -30.66
CA LYS A 1201 35.43 -54.50 -32.10
C LYS A 1201 34.60 -55.51 -32.91
N SER A 1202 33.94 -55.04 -33.97
CA SER A 1202 33.81 -55.79 -35.24
C SER A 1202 33.74 -54.86 -36.48
N PHE A 1203 34.91 -54.69 -37.09
CA PHE A 1203 35.28 -54.55 -38.51
C PHE A 1203 34.35 -54.03 -39.63
N GLY A 1204 34.97 -53.15 -40.44
CA GLY A 1204 34.95 -53.12 -41.92
C GLY A 1204 35.00 -51.67 -42.44
N HIS A 1205 35.98 -51.15 -43.20
CA HIS A 1205 37.08 -51.64 -44.03
C HIS A 1205 38.11 -50.47 -44.20
N LYS A 1206 39.44 -50.69 -44.03
CA LYS A 1206 40.54 -50.63 -45.05
C LYS A 1206 40.47 -49.47 -46.06
N SER A 1207 41.51 -48.75 -46.47
CA SER A 1207 42.98 -48.64 -46.24
C SER A 1207 43.42 -47.46 -47.17
N VAL A 1208 44.55 -46.76 -47.00
CA VAL A 1208 45.83 -47.03 -47.70
C VAL A 1208 46.81 -45.85 -47.45
N GLU A 1209 48.05 -46.21 -47.09
CA GLU A 1209 49.39 -45.59 -47.32
C GLU A 1209 49.97 -44.34 -46.57
N ASP A 1210 51.01 -44.66 -45.77
CA ASP A 1210 52.41 -44.14 -45.75
C ASP A 1210 52.85 -42.88 -44.93
N PRO A 1211 54.13 -42.83 -44.44
CA PRO A 1211 54.48 -42.54 -43.05
C PRO A 1211 55.70 -41.57 -42.93
N LEU A 1212 56.28 -41.46 -41.72
CA LEU A 1212 57.62 -40.95 -41.42
C LEU A 1212 57.93 -39.45 -41.64
N THR A 1213 57.83 -38.68 -40.56
CA THR A 1213 58.90 -37.77 -40.11
C THR A 1213 58.82 -37.74 -38.56
N ILE A 1214 59.55 -38.60 -37.85
CA ILE A 1214 60.93 -38.40 -37.38
C ILE A 1214 61.03 -37.24 -36.36
N LEU A 1215 61.09 -37.65 -35.08
CA LEU A 1215 62.28 -37.48 -34.23
C LEU A 1215 62.60 -36.05 -33.74
N THR A 1216 62.13 -35.72 -32.53
CA THR A 1216 62.92 -35.17 -31.40
C THR A 1216 61.98 -34.82 -30.24
N GLY A 1217 62.13 -35.50 -29.10
CA GLY A 1217 61.31 -35.26 -27.90
C GLY A 1217 61.48 -36.34 -26.83
N ILE A 1218 62.00 -37.50 -27.22
CA ILE A 1218 62.51 -38.53 -26.32
C ILE A 1218 64.02 -38.31 -26.23
N VAL A 1219 64.50 -37.68 -25.14
CA VAL A 1219 65.80 -37.98 -24.47
C VAL A 1219 66.12 -36.99 -23.32
N LEU A 1220 65.47 -35.84 -23.13
CA LEU A 1220 65.94 -34.88 -22.10
C LEU A 1220 65.18 -34.78 -20.77
N CYS A 1221 64.27 -35.70 -20.43
CA CYS A 1221 63.58 -35.69 -19.12
C CYS A 1221 63.93 -36.89 -18.22
N ALA A 1222 65.03 -37.58 -18.53
CA ALA A 1222 65.61 -38.62 -17.69
C ALA A 1222 66.79 -38.15 -16.81
N LEU A 1223 67.02 -36.83 -16.66
CA LEU A 1223 68.30 -36.36 -16.07
C LEU A 1223 68.27 -35.32 -14.96
N LEU A 1224 67.12 -34.86 -14.46
CA LEU A 1224 67.11 -33.91 -13.33
C LEU A 1224 66.09 -34.28 -12.23
N CYS A 1225 66.15 -35.53 -11.78
CA CYS A 1225 66.13 -35.81 -10.34
C CYS A 1225 67.45 -35.29 -9.74
N ASN A 1226 67.54 -33.96 -9.54
CA ASN A 1226 68.48 -33.28 -8.63
C ASN A 1226 68.36 -31.78 -8.86
N LEU A 1227 67.51 -31.12 -8.05
CA LEU A 1227 67.59 -29.74 -7.54
C LEU A 1227 66.19 -29.12 -7.43
N LEU A 1228 65.72 -29.07 -6.18
CA LEU A 1228 64.54 -28.41 -5.59
C LEU A 1228 63.21 -29.15 -5.66
#